data_AF-A0A6I8W8F2-F1
#
_entry.id   AF-A0A6I8W8F2-F1
#
_cell.length_a   1.000
_cell.length_b   1.000
_cell.length_c   1.000
_cell.angle_alpha   90.00
_cell.angle_beta   90.00
_cell.angle_gamma   90.00
#
_symmetry.space_group_name_H-M   'P 1'
#
loop_
_entity.id
_entity.type
_entity.pdbx_description
1 polymer ?
#
loop_
_entity_poly.entity_id
_entity_poly.type
_entity_poly.pdbx_seq_one_letter_code
_entity_poly.pdbx_strand_id
1 'polypeptide(L)'
;MSGSNRMLCCQVFILVLFAHTIRAEFHASGASAAVSFDGPSPAQALGALAPSARPNKRRMYAMCPPQFQRVGTDCYSLVSQRSSWLEAHFFCKDKNANLAEPLKYADRKLRTFLQKEDAQTGDREPVWIGATFDHRNHLWQWSMSGRNLTYDSFSQMDPTQPNDNNCAVYDPSLKYRWSARSCPDKLRFICQHKMPKVSEANRYKIYNRWNATYPNERANEVVLEIIDRNDKDRRYHRRVKAEGSDEEMIIPGRRKNNRRNQPRNRQQPVHPNDVNSHQTPQQRPRKRPRVSSTTVAPTDALAPAALANNHNNDVLPASPTPQQMTQYDRKLQRQRQKERRRQQRKKERQEQNRQLRRERQRKQREEQQRLQRERERERDQVQQQEPHPEVQELRVRAATHDQKEQQEKQVKEEQQKQLQEEQERQQREQQERDHKEQQLRALKDKQQHDQQEREYQQQLRERELEQLKQRQAEEERRRTADDEAEKLRLERIQKQREREAEQRRAREEEMRKQREEQEEIDRRNAAERLAEEQRLREEHEKRIAEANSEQEKQLAEARENKRREEQALKEQLQEQERQRQEQIRREQEEEEKRQQLKRLEETRIFEQRELERLHEENRRREQLQRAREAEIAEREANEKRLEQEEERLRKEVQEEERALKLPLEKEMREAEEARKAKEDAERKEKEAKAAEQNRKLEAAKKAADALVQATLAEKRREYTSRVSALSPEDQKKFIEMRKRRKQLKEQKMREQNEKKLKRIQQAMRLNDAE
;
A
#
# COMPACT_ATOMS: atom_id res chain seq x y z
N MET A 1 -107.32 13.51 37.81
CA MET A 1 -107.90 13.99 39.09
C MET A 1 -107.40 13.08 40.21
N SER A 2 -107.28 13.59 41.44
CA SER A 2 -106.86 12.83 42.64
C SER A 2 -107.96 11.84 43.10
N GLY A 3 -107.71 10.81 43.91
CA GLY A 3 -106.46 10.32 44.55
C GLY A 3 -106.77 9.50 45.82
N SER A 4 -105.78 9.30 46.73
CA SER A 4 -105.88 8.67 48.08
C SER A 4 -106.09 7.13 48.12
N ASN A 5 -105.65 6.31 49.12
CA ASN A 5 -104.87 6.41 50.38
C ASN A 5 -104.47 4.95 50.84
N ARG A 6 -103.65 4.58 51.85
CA ARG A 6 -102.85 5.24 52.92
C ARG A 6 -101.72 4.33 53.51
N MET A 7 -100.77 4.96 54.22
CA MET A 7 -99.99 4.61 55.45
C MET A 7 -100.29 3.31 56.26
N LEU A 8 -99.42 2.69 57.11
CA LEU A 8 -97.98 2.81 57.56
C LEU A 8 -97.59 1.45 58.29
N CYS A 9 -96.60 1.16 59.16
CA CYS A 9 -95.57 1.88 59.98
C CYS A 9 -94.43 0.92 60.51
N CYS A 10 -93.62 1.39 61.49
CA CYS A 10 -92.74 0.67 62.47
C CYS A 10 -91.26 0.33 62.12
N GLN A 11 -90.41 0.18 63.17
CA GLN A 11 -88.97 0.58 63.22
C GLN A 11 -88.29 0.08 64.55
N VAL A 12 -86.97 0.11 64.90
CA VAL A 12 -85.63 0.53 64.35
C VAL A 12 -84.48 -0.32 64.99
N PHE A 13 -83.18 -0.03 64.68
CA PHE A 13 -81.92 -0.41 65.39
C PHE A 13 -81.37 -1.86 65.17
N ILE A 14 -80.14 -2.29 65.53
CA ILE A 14 -79.02 -1.81 66.41
C ILE A 14 -77.64 -1.86 65.67
N LEU A 15 -76.54 -1.44 66.33
CA LEU A 15 -75.11 -1.39 65.90
C LEU A 15 -74.35 -2.75 66.14
N VAL A 16 -73.02 -2.98 65.96
CA VAL A 16 -71.80 -2.12 65.85
C VAL A 16 -70.56 -2.82 65.21
N LEU A 17 -69.50 -2.06 64.94
CA LEU A 17 -68.06 -2.35 64.59
C LEU A 17 -67.48 -3.79 64.60
N PHE A 18 -66.62 -4.09 63.61
CA PHE A 18 -65.17 -4.41 63.78
C PHE A 18 -64.40 -4.33 62.44
N ALA A 19 -63.06 -4.28 62.46
CA ALA A 19 -62.19 -4.20 61.27
C ALA A 19 -61.08 -5.28 61.30
N HIS A 20 -60.51 -5.65 60.13
CA HIS A 20 -59.09 -5.97 59.93
C HIS A 20 -58.71 -6.15 58.43
N THR A 21 -57.41 -5.95 58.17
CA THR A 21 -56.54 -6.25 56.99
C THR A 21 -56.95 -7.42 56.06
N ILE A 22 -56.57 -7.51 54.77
CA ILE A 22 -55.26 -7.26 54.11
C ILE A 22 -55.42 -6.65 52.70
N ARG A 23 -54.37 -5.97 52.19
CA ARG A 23 -54.29 -5.29 50.88
C ARG A 23 -53.18 -5.91 49.99
N ALA A 24 -53.47 -6.12 48.71
CA ALA A 24 -52.48 -6.31 47.64
C ALA A 24 -53.07 -5.84 46.31
N GLU A 25 -52.49 -4.81 45.69
CA GLU A 25 -53.10 -4.09 44.56
C GLU A 25 -52.53 -4.49 43.19
N PHE A 26 -53.29 -4.15 42.16
CA PHE A 26 -53.04 -4.40 40.75
C PHE A 26 -53.25 -3.09 39.97
N HIS A 27 -52.60 -2.97 38.79
CA HIS A 27 -52.77 -1.85 37.83
C HIS A 27 -52.32 -0.45 38.32
N ALA A 28 -52.28 0.60 37.48
CA ALA A 28 -51.76 0.75 36.10
C ALA A 28 -51.79 2.26 35.73
N SER A 29 -51.13 2.64 34.62
CA SER A 29 -51.18 3.98 33.99
C SER A 29 -50.60 5.13 34.84
N GLY A 30 -50.26 6.30 34.30
CA GLY A 30 -50.25 6.74 32.88
C GLY A 30 -51.12 7.97 32.63
N ALA A 31 -50.52 9.18 32.65
CA ALA A 31 -51.18 10.45 32.32
C ALA A 31 -50.16 11.51 31.88
N SER A 32 -50.61 12.56 31.17
CA SER A 32 -49.76 13.61 30.58
C SER A 32 -50.47 14.96 30.43
N ALA A 33 -49.83 16.05 30.87
CA ALA A 33 -50.15 17.47 30.61
C ALA A 33 -48.84 18.26 30.82
N ALA A 34 -48.35 19.13 29.91
CA ALA A 34 -48.86 20.45 29.52
C ALA A 34 -48.84 21.47 30.70
N VAL A 35 -48.31 22.70 30.64
CA VAL A 35 -47.44 23.53 29.76
C VAL A 35 -47.45 24.94 30.42
N SER A 36 -46.59 25.88 29.98
CA SER A 36 -46.39 27.27 30.45
C SER A 36 -45.27 27.40 31.49
N PHE A 37 -44.09 27.95 31.20
CA PHE A 37 -43.72 29.23 30.56
C PHE A 37 -43.83 30.42 31.53
N ASP A 38 -42.67 30.78 32.09
CA ASP A 38 -42.36 32.17 32.45
C ASP A 38 -40.82 32.35 32.47
N GLY A 39 -40.35 33.58 32.35
CA GLY A 39 -38.93 33.93 32.42
C GLY A 39 -38.73 35.42 32.65
N PRO A 40 -37.63 35.82 33.33
CA PRO A 40 -36.49 36.29 32.53
C PRO A 40 -35.10 35.97 33.12
N SER A 41 -34.06 36.20 32.32
CA SER A 41 -32.67 36.26 32.77
C SER A 41 -32.40 37.49 33.64
N PRO A 42 -31.35 37.46 34.46
CA PRO A 42 -30.22 38.35 34.18
C PRO A 42 -28.88 37.61 33.99
N ALA A 43 -27.92 38.29 33.38
CA ALA A 43 -26.56 37.79 33.17
C ALA A 43 -25.62 38.13 34.35
N GLN A 44 -24.37 37.67 34.24
CA GLN A 44 -23.22 37.91 35.14
C GLN A 44 -23.03 36.94 36.32
N ALA A 45 -22.43 35.77 36.02
CA ALA A 45 -21.53 35.07 36.93
C ALA A 45 -20.46 34.32 36.14
N LEU A 46 -19.27 34.92 35.96
CA LEU A 46 -18.12 34.22 35.37
C LEU A 46 -17.48 33.28 36.40
N GLY A 47 -17.95 32.03 36.43
CA GLY A 47 -17.42 30.97 37.29
C GLY A 47 -17.00 29.75 36.47
N ALA A 48 -15.69 29.56 36.26
CA ALA A 48 -15.19 28.52 35.38
C ALA A 48 -15.23 27.11 36.02
N LEU A 49 -16.19 26.28 35.59
CA LEU A 49 -16.15 24.83 35.78
C LEU A 49 -16.27 24.12 34.43
N ALA A 50 -15.13 23.84 33.81
CA ALA A 50 -15.07 22.91 32.69
C ALA A 50 -15.57 21.51 33.14
N PRO A 51 -16.37 20.81 32.31
CA PRO A 51 -16.89 19.49 32.68
C PRO A 51 -15.72 18.52 32.88
N SER A 52 -15.59 18.01 34.11
CA SER A 52 -14.47 17.13 34.48
C SER A 52 -14.40 15.91 33.54
N ALA A 53 -13.27 15.76 32.86
CA ALA A 53 -13.06 14.68 31.90
C ALA A 53 -13.10 13.33 32.64
N ARG A 54 -14.23 12.62 32.55
CA ARG A 54 -14.39 11.28 33.12
C ARG A 54 -13.24 10.40 32.61
N PRO A 55 -12.51 9.68 33.49
CA PRO A 55 -11.33 8.92 33.09
C PRO A 55 -11.71 7.91 32.01
N ASN A 56 -10.99 7.96 30.90
CA ASN A 56 -11.45 7.42 29.62
C ASN A 56 -11.41 5.88 29.61
N LYS A 57 -12.46 5.26 30.19
CA LYS A 57 -12.65 3.80 30.26
C LYS A 57 -12.56 3.23 28.86
N ARG A 58 -11.54 2.39 28.61
CA ARG A 58 -11.30 1.80 27.29
C ARG A 58 -12.40 0.80 26.94
N ARG A 59 -13.42 1.28 26.21
CA ARG A 59 -14.53 0.46 25.67
C ARG A 59 -14.03 -0.50 24.59
N MET A 60 -14.61 -1.69 24.56
CA MET A 60 -14.51 -2.66 23.48
C MET A 60 -15.91 -3.07 23.03
N TYR A 61 -16.04 -3.61 21.83
CA TYR A 61 -17.31 -4.06 21.25
C TYR A 61 -17.22 -5.56 20.99
N ALA A 62 -18.05 -6.35 21.68
CA ALA A 62 -18.38 -7.70 21.28
C ALA A 62 -19.52 -7.61 20.24
N MET A 63 -19.33 -8.21 19.07
CA MET A 63 -20.36 -8.17 18.01
C MET A 63 -20.69 -9.58 17.55
N CYS A 64 -21.98 -9.86 17.41
CA CYS A 64 -22.52 -11.01 16.71
C CYS A 64 -23.07 -10.57 15.35
N PRO A 65 -23.07 -11.46 14.33
CA PRO A 65 -23.77 -11.18 13.09
C PRO A 65 -25.27 -10.88 13.35
N PRO A 66 -25.96 -10.19 12.44
CA PRO A 66 -27.41 -10.12 12.45
C PRO A 66 -28.03 -11.53 12.52
N GLN A 67 -29.16 -11.66 13.22
CA GLN A 67 -29.86 -12.95 13.43
C GLN A 67 -29.07 -13.98 14.28
N PHE A 68 -27.93 -13.61 14.89
CA PHE A 68 -27.23 -14.42 15.90
C PHE A 68 -27.38 -13.83 17.30
N GLN A 69 -27.80 -14.67 18.26
CA GLN A 69 -27.85 -14.36 19.69
C GLN A 69 -26.48 -14.63 20.37
N ARG A 70 -26.20 -13.96 21.50
CA ARG A 70 -24.95 -14.14 22.25
C ARG A 70 -25.13 -15.19 23.36
N VAL A 71 -24.43 -16.33 23.26
CA VAL A 71 -24.42 -17.35 24.32
C VAL A 71 -23.00 -17.44 24.90
N GLY A 72 -22.78 -16.68 25.97
CA GLY A 72 -21.46 -16.52 26.59
C GLY A 72 -20.45 -15.83 25.67
N THR A 73 -19.35 -16.52 25.34
CA THR A 73 -18.22 -15.94 24.60
C THR A 73 -18.33 -16.00 23.07
N ASP A 74 -19.34 -16.69 22.55
CA ASP A 74 -19.61 -16.94 21.12
C ASP A 74 -21.06 -16.59 20.74
N CYS A 75 -21.33 -16.49 19.44
CA CYS A 75 -22.64 -16.16 18.87
C CYS A 75 -23.27 -17.41 18.24
N TYR A 76 -24.57 -17.58 18.41
CA TYR A 76 -25.32 -18.72 17.88
C TYR A 76 -26.62 -18.27 17.20
N SER A 77 -27.04 -18.99 16.16
CA SER A 77 -28.32 -18.78 15.47
C SER A 77 -28.99 -20.13 15.30
N LEU A 78 -30.18 -20.29 15.89
CA LEU A 78 -31.02 -21.48 15.77
C LEU A 78 -31.89 -21.32 14.53
N VAL A 79 -31.75 -22.23 13.57
CA VAL A 79 -32.42 -22.19 12.28
C VAL A 79 -33.57 -23.19 12.30
N SER A 80 -34.80 -22.70 12.16
CA SER A 80 -36.02 -23.52 12.17
C SER A 80 -36.29 -24.25 10.85
N GLN A 81 -35.48 -24.01 9.81
CA GLN A 81 -35.50 -24.82 8.59
C GLN A 81 -34.99 -26.23 8.90
N ARG A 82 -35.72 -27.24 8.44
CA ARG A 82 -35.34 -28.65 8.57
C ARG A 82 -34.47 -29.07 7.38
N SER A 83 -33.29 -29.61 7.66
CA SER A 83 -32.29 -29.96 6.64
C SER A 83 -31.48 -31.18 7.08
N SER A 84 -30.90 -31.91 6.13
CA SER A 84 -29.88 -32.92 6.45
C SER A 84 -28.66 -32.26 7.08
N TRP A 85 -27.84 -33.04 7.79
CA TRP A 85 -26.65 -32.52 8.47
C TRP A 85 -25.68 -31.81 7.50
N LEU A 86 -25.55 -32.32 6.28
CA LEU A 86 -24.65 -31.77 5.26
C LEU A 86 -25.18 -30.43 4.69
N GLU A 87 -26.48 -30.34 4.41
CA GLU A 87 -27.13 -29.08 4.01
C GLU A 87 -27.03 -28.03 5.11
N ALA A 88 -27.29 -28.41 6.37
CA ALA A 88 -27.13 -27.55 7.54
C ALA A 88 -25.70 -27.02 7.70
N HIS A 89 -24.69 -27.86 7.44
CA HIS A 89 -23.29 -27.43 7.40
C HIS A 89 -23.06 -26.34 6.35
N PHE A 90 -23.53 -26.53 5.11
CA PHE A 90 -23.38 -25.54 4.04
C PHE A 90 -24.17 -24.25 4.29
N PHE A 91 -25.39 -24.33 4.81
CA PHE A 91 -26.17 -23.14 5.18
C PHE A 91 -25.41 -22.27 6.20
N CYS A 92 -24.85 -22.89 7.24
CA CYS A 92 -24.02 -22.16 8.20
C CYS A 92 -22.75 -21.58 7.54
N LYS A 93 -22.15 -22.25 6.54
CA LYS A 93 -20.97 -21.74 5.80
C LYS A 93 -21.24 -20.47 5.04
N ASP A 94 -22.35 -20.41 4.33
CA ASP A 94 -22.70 -19.24 3.51
C ASP A 94 -23.00 -18.02 4.39
N LYS A 95 -23.63 -18.24 5.54
CA LYS A 95 -23.77 -17.26 6.65
C LYS A 95 -22.44 -16.89 7.37
N ASN A 96 -21.31 -17.40 6.88
CA ASN A 96 -19.94 -17.28 7.43
C ASN A 96 -19.76 -17.82 8.86
N ALA A 97 -20.63 -18.73 9.27
CA ALA A 97 -20.56 -19.48 10.51
C ALA A 97 -20.02 -20.91 10.27
N ASN A 98 -20.07 -21.72 11.33
CA ASN A 98 -19.97 -23.18 11.26
C ASN A 98 -21.27 -23.78 11.81
N LEU A 99 -21.56 -25.04 11.53
CA LEU A 99 -22.45 -25.83 12.38
C LEU A 99 -21.83 -25.92 13.79
N ALA A 100 -22.64 -25.89 14.86
CA ALA A 100 -22.12 -25.57 16.19
C ALA A 100 -21.09 -26.57 16.75
N GLU A 101 -19.93 -26.05 17.18
CA GLU A 101 -18.92 -26.80 17.95
C GLU A 101 -18.91 -26.31 19.42
N PRO A 102 -19.83 -26.78 20.28
CA PRO A 102 -19.86 -26.46 21.70
C PRO A 102 -18.66 -27.05 22.47
N LEU A 103 -17.78 -26.17 22.93
CA LEU A 103 -16.73 -26.52 23.91
C LEU A 103 -17.36 -26.70 25.31
N LYS A 104 -16.71 -27.47 26.20
CA LYS A 104 -17.21 -27.87 27.54
C LYS A 104 -17.97 -26.80 28.35
N TYR A 105 -17.50 -25.54 28.36
CA TYR A 105 -18.16 -24.43 29.08
C TYR A 105 -19.30 -23.76 28.28
N ALA A 106 -19.27 -23.85 26.95
CA ALA A 106 -20.32 -23.36 26.07
C ALA A 106 -21.49 -24.36 26.00
N ASP A 107 -21.21 -25.67 26.03
CA ASP A 107 -22.23 -26.74 25.99
C ASP A 107 -23.34 -26.51 27.01
N ARG A 108 -23.00 -26.38 28.31
CA ARG A 108 -24.00 -26.11 29.37
C ARG A 108 -24.83 -24.86 29.08
N LYS A 109 -24.23 -23.76 28.63
CA LYS A 109 -24.96 -22.51 28.34
C LYS A 109 -25.87 -22.65 27.11
N LEU A 110 -25.41 -23.38 26.08
CA LEU A 110 -26.16 -23.61 24.85
C LEU A 110 -27.36 -24.54 25.08
N ARG A 111 -27.22 -25.54 25.96
CA ARG A 111 -28.33 -26.38 26.42
C ARG A 111 -29.39 -25.57 27.18
N THR A 112 -28.98 -24.70 28.11
CA THR A 112 -29.90 -23.80 28.82
C THR A 112 -30.54 -22.76 27.89
N PHE A 113 -29.87 -22.38 26.81
CA PHE A 113 -30.46 -21.55 25.75
C PHE A 113 -31.56 -22.31 25.01
N LEU A 114 -31.28 -23.49 24.45
CA LEU A 114 -32.28 -24.30 23.74
C LEU A 114 -33.49 -24.63 24.62
N GLN A 115 -33.29 -24.98 25.89
CA GLN A 115 -34.40 -25.19 26.85
C GLN A 115 -35.31 -23.97 27.06
N LYS A 116 -34.80 -22.74 26.82
CA LYS A 116 -35.61 -21.51 26.88
C LYS A 116 -36.31 -21.23 25.56
N GLU A 117 -35.67 -21.49 24.42
CA GLU A 117 -36.32 -21.35 23.11
C GLU A 117 -37.50 -22.34 22.99
N ASP A 118 -37.33 -23.59 23.44
CA ASP A 118 -38.41 -24.59 23.56
C ASP A 118 -39.58 -24.11 24.43
N ALA A 119 -39.28 -23.48 25.57
CA ALA A 119 -40.29 -22.98 26.50
C ALA A 119 -41.07 -21.77 25.95
N GLN A 120 -40.52 -21.06 24.96
CA GLN A 120 -41.18 -19.96 24.25
C GLN A 120 -41.91 -20.42 22.98
N THR A 121 -41.37 -21.42 22.28
CA THR A 121 -41.79 -21.80 20.91
C THR A 121 -42.63 -23.08 20.86
N GLY A 122 -42.53 -23.95 21.86
CA GLY A 122 -43.17 -25.28 21.89
C GLY A 122 -42.50 -26.34 21.00
N ASP A 123 -41.71 -25.92 19.99
CA ASP A 123 -40.99 -26.78 19.04
C ASP A 123 -39.79 -27.51 19.72
N ARG A 124 -40.07 -28.71 20.25
CA ARG A 124 -39.11 -29.61 20.92
C ARG A 124 -38.53 -30.67 19.97
N GLU A 125 -37.91 -30.24 18.87
CA GLU A 125 -37.20 -31.15 17.96
C GLU A 125 -35.70 -31.27 18.28
N PRO A 126 -35.05 -32.39 17.90
CA PRO A 126 -33.59 -32.52 17.92
C PRO A 126 -32.91 -31.52 16.98
N VAL A 127 -31.75 -31.00 17.40
CA VAL A 127 -31.04 -29.92 16.70
C VAL A 127 -29.63 -30.36 16.29
N TRP A 128 -29.30 -30.32 15.00
CA TRP A 128 -27.98 -30.70 14.48
C TRP A 128 -26.83 -29.86 15.06
N ILE A 129 -25.74 -30.53 15.43
CA ILE A 129 -24.46 -29.91 15.82
C ILE A 129 -23.29 -30.40 14.96
N GLY A 130 -22.17 -29.70 15.00
CA GLY A 130 -21.03 -29.86 14.09
C GLY A 130 -20.15 -31.10 14.28
N ALA A 131 -20.62 -32.16 14.94
CA ALA A 131 -19.84 -33.40 15.14
C ALA A 131 -20.38 -34.58 14.31
N THR A 132 -19.46 -35.40 13.82
CA THR A 132 -19.71 -36.63 13.05
C THR A 132 -18.88 -37.77 13.59
N PHE A 133 -19.31 -39.01 13.36
CA PHE A 133 -18.52 -40.19 13.69
C PHE A 133 -17.48 -40.49 12.59
N ASP A 134 -16.21 -40.69 12.96
CA ASP A 134 -15.17 -41.18 12.06
C ASP A 134 -15.08 -42.71 12.14
N HIS A 135 -15.71 -43.37 11.16
CA HIS A 135 -15.67 -44.82 10.98
C HIS A 135 -14.27 -45.43 10.92
N ARG A 136 -13.26 -44.69 10.43
CA ARG A 136 -11.90 -45.23 10.27
C ARG A 136 -11.10 -45.27 11.57
N ASN A 137 -11.45 -44.37 12.49
CA ASN A 137 -10.78 -44.24 13.79
C ASN A 137 -11.68 -44.64 14.97
N HIS A 138 -12.95 -45.01 14.70
CA HIS A 138 -14.00 -45.28 15.68
C HIS A 138 -14.20 -44.16 16.72
N LEU A 139 -14.08 -42.90 16.28
CA LEU A 139 -14.07 -41.73 17.17
C LEU A 139 -14.95 -40.60 16.64
N TRP A 140 -15.67 -39.93 17.55
CA TRP A 140 -16.39 -38.70 17.22
C TRP A 140 -15.42 -37.54 16.99
N GLN A 141 -15.63 -36.76 15.92
CA GLN A 141 -14.83 -35.60 15.58
C GLN A 141 -15.67 -34.36 15.25
N TRP A 142 -15.13 -33.18 15.58
CA TRP A 142 -15.67 -31.88 15.19
C TRP A 142 -15.36 -31.57 13.73
N SER A 143 -16.39 -31.49 12.88
CA SER A 143 -16.28 -31.42 11.42
C SER A 143 -15.51 -30.21 10.87
N MET A 144 -15.47 -29.08 11.58
CA MET A 144 -14.78 -27.87 11.12
C MET A 144 -13.44 -27.62 11.80
N SER A 145 -13.21 -28.14 13.00
CA SER A 145 -11.89 -28.07 13.63
C SER A 145 -11.03 -29.31 13.41
N GLY A 146 -11.57 -30.43 12.90
CA GLY A 146 -10.85 -31.69 12.71
C GLY A 146 -10.35 -32.27 14.04
N ARG A 147 -11.09 -32.02 15.13
CA ARG A 147 -10.68 -32.35 16.50
C ARG A 147 -11.57 -33.44 17.07
N ASN A 148 -10.96 -34.53 17.49
CA ASN A 148 -11.62 -35.60 18.25
C ASN A 148 -12.34 -35.00 19.46
N LEU A 149 -13.52 -35.54 19.80
CA LEU A 149 -14.25 -35.16 21.01
C LEU A 149 -13.50 -35.69 22.24
N THR A 150 -12.71 -34.83 22.88
CA THR A 150 -12.00 -35.12 24.15
C THR A 150 -12.85 -34.83 25.39
N TYR A 151 -14.15 -34.61 25.21
CA TYR A 151 -15.13 -34.41 26.28
C TYR A 151 -16.41 -35.13 25.86
N ASP A 152 -16.79 -36.13 26.65
CA ASP A 152 -18.05 -36.84 26.45
C ASP A 152 -19.19 -36.07 27.14
N SER A 153 -20.16 -35.62 26.33
CA SER A 153 -21.44 -35.06 26.76
C SER A 153 -22.63 -35.83 26.15
N PHE A 154 -22.37 -37.00 25.57
CA PHE A 154 -23.44 -37.86 25.07
C PHE A 154 -24.31 -38.37 26.24
N SER A 155 -25.53 -38.80 25.93
CA SER A 155 -26.22 -39.78 26.75
C SER A 155 -25.50 -41.13 26.68
N GLN A 156 -25.84 -42.07 27.56
CA GLN A 156 -25.49 -43.48 27.33
C GLN A 156 -26.05 -43.89 25.96
N MET A 157 -25.17 -44.06 24.97
CA MET A 157 -25.55 -44.57 23.66
C MET A 157 -25.67 -46.08 23.75
N ASP A 158 -26.72 -46.63 23.15
CA ASP A 158 -26.96 -48.06 23.11
C ASP A 158 -25.82 -48.75 22.33
N PRO A 159 -25.02 -49.65 22.93
CA PRO A 159 -23.92 -50.31 22.24
C PRO A 159 -24.35 -51.24 21.11
N THR A 160 -25.65 -51.54 20.98
CA THR A 160 -26.18 -52.54 20.04
C THR A 160 -26.52 -52.00 18.65
N GLN A 161 -26.61 -50.67 18.46
CA GLN A 161 -26.99 -50.10 17.16
C GLN A 161 -25.78 -49.87 16.24
N PRO A 162 -25.85 -50.28 14.96
CA PRO A 162 -24.80 -50.01 13.98
C PRO A 162 -24.70 -48.50 13.72
N ASN A 163 -23.47 -47.96 13.76
CA ASN A 163 -23.24 -46.51 13.75
C ASN A 163 -23.20 -45.88 12.34
N ASP A 164 -23.79 -46.54 11.34
CA ASP A 164 -23.63 -46.22 9.92
C ASP A 164 -24.17 -44.83 9.56
N ASN A 165 -23.22 -43.91 9.39
CA ASN A 165 -23.42 -42.51 9.06
C ASN A 165 -24.22 -41.74 10.13
N ASN A 166 -23.81 -41.92 11.39
CA ASN A 166 -24.30 -41.14 12.52
C ASN A 166 -23.64 -39.75 12.63
N CYS A 167 -24.50 -38.74 12.75
CA CYS A 167 -24.20 -37.35 13.03
C CYS A 167 -24.74 -36.97 14.43
N ALA A 168 -24.15 -35.97 15.08
CA ALA A 168 -24.52 -35.59 16.43
C ALA A 168 -25.65 -34.54 16.46
N VAL A 169 -26.64 -34.75 17.35
CA VAL A 169 -27.68 -33.77 17.68
C VAL A 169 -27.65 -33.38 19.15
N TYR A 170 -28.20 -32.21 19.45
CA TYR A 170 -28.79 -31.92 20.75
C TYR A 170 -30.21 -32.51 20.81
N ASP A 171 -30.47 -33.42 21.75
CA ASP A 171 -31.78 -34.11 21.86
C ASP A 171 -32.63 -33.61 23.05
N PRO A 172 -33.83 -33.02 22.82
CA PRO A 172 -34.70 -32.48 23.87
C PRO A 172 -35.06 -33.50 24.94
N SER A 173 -35.34 -34.76 24.54
CA SER A 173 -35.74 -35.84 25.45
C SER A 173 -34.68 -36.13 26.50
N LEU A 174 -33.40 -35.99 26.13
CA LEU A 174 -32.23 -36.19 26.96
C LEU A 174 -31.78 -34.91 27.69
N LYS A 175 -32.69 -33.93 27.85
CA LYS A 175 -32.42 -32.58 28.39
C LYS A 175 -31.29 -31.88 27.62
N TYR A 176 -31.32 -32.01 26.30
CA TYR A 176 -30.29 -31.57 25.37
C TYR A 176 -28.87 -32.08 25.70
N ARG A 177 -28.73 -33.35 26.07
CA ARG A 177 -27.43 -34.04 25.89
C ARG A 177 -27.18 -34.30 24.41
N TRP A 178 -25.96 -34.69 24.06
CA TRP A 178 -25.68 -35.12 22.70
C TRP A 178 -26.22 -36.54 22.48
N SER A 179 -26.78 -36.81 21.31
CA SER A 179 -27.13 -38.16 20.85
C SER A 179 -26.79 -38.32 19.37
N ALA A 180 -26.81 -39.55 18.89
CA ALA A 180 -26.61 -39.88 17.48
C ALA A 180 -27.95 -39.90 16.72
N ARG A 181 -27.95 -39.39 15.49
CA ARG A 181 -29.04 -39.49 14.50
C ARG A 181 -28.44 -39.72 13.11
N SER A 182 -29.22 -40.22 12.15
CA SER A 182 -28.69 -40.51 10.82
C SER A 182 -28.43 -39.20 10.08
N CYS A 183 -27.23 -38.97 9.56
CA CYS A 183 -26.87 -37.72 8.86
C CYS A 183 -27.88 -37.23 7.78
N PRO A 184 -28.62 -38.07 7.02
CA PRO A 184 -29.69 -37.61 6.13
C PRO A 184 -30.98 -37.09 6.81
N ASP A 185 -31.18 -37.29 8.12
CA ASP A 185 -32.39 -36.87 8.83
C ASP A 185 -32.62 -35.35 8.72
N LYS A 186 -33.85 -34.94 8.35
CA LYS A 186 -34.19 -33.52 8.15
C LYS A 186 -34.60 -32.87 9.47
N LEU A 187 -33.64 -32.31 10.17
CA LEU A 187 -33.79 -31.71 11.50
C LEU A 187 -33.48 -30.21 11.50
N ARG A 188 -33.96 -29.49 12.51
CA ARG A 188 -33.53 -28.11 12.81
C ARG A 188 -32.04 -28.08 13.14
N PHE A 189 -31.38 -26.94 12.98
CA PHE A 189 -29.93 -26.88 13.17
C PHE A 189 -29.44 -25.56 13.78
N ILE A 190 -28.29 -25.59 14.45
CA ILE A 190 -27.74 -24.41 15.15
C ILE A 190 -26.36 -24.03 14.62
N CYS A 191 -26.26 -22.84 14.04
CA CYS A 191 -25.02 -22.26 13.56
C CYS A 191 -24.27 -21.54 14.70
N GLN A 192 -22.95 -21.61 14.70
CA GLN A 192 -22.05 -20.91 15.62
C GLN A 192 -21.10 -19.98 14.84
N HIS A 193 -21.08 -18.70 15.21
CA HIS A 193 -20.10 -17.73 14.74
C HIS A 193 -19.25 -17.25 15.93
N LYS A 194 -17.91 -17.29 15.82
CA LYS A 194 -17.02 -16.82 16.90
C LYS A 194 -17.16 -15.30 17.09
N MET A 195 -17.42 -14.84 18.32
CA MET A 195 -17.75 -13.43 18.59
C MET A 195 -16.51 -12.51 18.51
N PRO A 196 -16.30 -11.71 17.44
CA PRO A 196 -15.22 -10.72 17.40
C PRO A 196 -15.36 -9.71 18.55
N LYS A 197 -14.22 -9.41 19.18
CA LYS A 197 -14.09 -8.45 20.27
C LYS A 197 -13.08 -7.39 19.82
N VAL A 198 -13.54 -6.19 19.49
CA VAL A 198 -12.76 -5.14 18.83
C VAL A 198 -12.71 -3.85 19.65
N SER A 199 -11.80 -2.94 19.32
CA SER A 199 -11.91 -1.54 19.77
C SER A 199 -12.85 -0.77 18.85
N GLU A 200 -13.40 0.33 19.35
CA GLU A 200 -14.29 1.25 18.63
C GLU A 200 -13.78 1.64 17.23
N ALA A 201 -12.55 2.16 17.13
CA ALA A 201 -11.89 2.49 15.86
C ALA A 201 -11.63 1.30 14.89
N ASN A 202 -11.97 0.08 15.27
CA ASN A 202 -11.92 -1.11 14.40
C ASN A 202 -13.32 -1.71 14.14
N ARG A 203 -14.40 -1.14 14.71
CA ARG A 203 -15.79 -1.59 14.56
C ARG A 203 -16.21 -1.70 13.09
N TYR A 204 -15.94 -0.67 12.29
CA TYR A 204 -16.27 -0.64 10.85
C TYR A 204 -15.66 -1.81 10.05
N LYS A 205 -14.51 -2.34 10.46
CA LYS A 205 -13.84 -3.46 9.75
C LYS A 205 -14.60 -4.78 9.85
N ILE A 206 -15.50 -4.92 10.82
CA ILE A 206 -16.36 -6.10 10.95
C ILE A 206 -17.64 -5.90 10.13
N TYR A 207 -18.28 -4.72 10.18
CA TYR A 207 -19.39 -4.37 9.27
C TYR A 207 -18.99 -4.52 7.80
N ASN A 208 -17.87 -3.92 7.36
CA ASN A 208 -17.37 -4.06 5.98
C ASN A 208 -17.05 -5.50 5.56
N ARG A 209 -16.85 -6.42 6.52
CA ARG A 209 -16.62 -7.84 6.26
C ARG A 209 -17.94 -8.63 6.18
N TRP A 210 -18.95 -8.24 6.97
CA TRP A 210 -20.26 -8.90 7.00
C TRP A 210 -21.26 -8.31 5.99
N ASN A 211 -21.05 -7.11 5.46
CA ASN A 211 -21.95 -6.45 4.50
C ASN A 211 -22.12 -7.21 3.16
N ALA A 212 -21.23 -8.17 2.86
CA ALA A 212 -21.37 -9.08 1.72
C ALA A 212 -22.31 -10.28 1.98
N THR A 213 -22.71 -10.48 3.23
CA THR A 213 -23.44 -11.65 3.74
C THR A 213 -24.75 -11.24 4.46
N TYR A 214 -24.75 -10.02 5.01
CA TYR A 214 -25.86 -9.35 5.69
C TYR A 214 -25.82 -7.87 5.26
N PRO A 215 -26.30 -7.53 4.05
CA PRO A 215 -26.21 -6.17 3.51
C PRO A 215 -27.10 -5.22 4.32
N ASN A 216 -26.54 -4.07 4.73
CA ASN A 216 -27.21 -3.02 5.52
C ASN A 216 -27.75 -3.42 6.92
N GLU A 217 -27.81 -4.70 7.26
CA GLU A 217 -28.23 -5.18 8.59
C GLU A 217 -27.24 -4.78 9.70
N ARG A 218 -27.77 -4.37 10.87
CA ARG A 218 -26.94 -4.01 12.03
C ARG A 218 -26.57 -5.24 12.85
N ALA A 219 -25.27 -5.43 13.07
CA ALA A 219 -24.74 -6.44 13.99
C ALA A 219 -25.29 -6.29 15.42
N ASN A 220 -25.61 -7.41 16.05
CA ASN A 220 -25.99 -7.49 17.46
C ASN A 220 -24.76 -7.23 18.32
N GLU A 221 -24.61 -6.00 18.82
CA GLU A 221 -23.43 -5.55 19.54
C GLU A 221 -23.67 -5.36 21.04
N VAL A 222 -22.65 -5.70 21.83
CA VAL A 222 -22.61 -5.48 23.28
C VAL A 222 -21.31 -4.74 23.61
N VAL A 223 -21.44 -3.59 24.25
CA VAL A 223 -20.29 -2.83 24.75
C VAL A 223 -19.68 -3.58 25.95
N LEU A 224 -18.36 -3.60 25.98
CA LEU A 224 -17.55 -4.23 27.01
C LEU A 224 -16.66 -3.18 27.66
N GLU A 225 -16.88 -2.89 28.94
CA GLU A 225 -15.95 -2.11 29.74
C GLU A 225 -14.77 -2.98 30.18
N ILE A 226 -13.54 -2.47 30.07
CA ILE A 226 -12.35 -3.13 30.64
C ILE A 226 -12.27 -2.80 32.13
N ILE A 227 -12.20 -3.82 32.98
CA ILE A 227 -12.23 -3.70 34.46
C ILE A 227 -10.83 -3.38 35.01
N ASP A 228 -9.77 -3.80 34.32
CA ASP A 228 -8.39 -3.75 34.81
C ASP A 228 -7.86 -2.29 34.93
N ARG A 229 -7.81 -1.78 36.16
CA ARG A 229 -7.44 -0.39 36.49
C ARG A 229 -5.92 -0.14 36.61
N ASN A 230 -5.07 -1.16 36.42
CA ASN A 230 -3.63 -1.08 36.70
C ASN A 230 -2.79 -1.64 35.54
N ASP A 231 -1.88 -0.82 34.99
CA ASP A 231 -1.37 -1.01 33.63
C ASP A 231 -0.20 -2.02 33.51
N LYS A 232 0.26 -2.55 34.65
CA LYS A 232 1.42 -3.45 34.75
C LYS A 232 1.09 -4.91 34.40
N ASP A 233 -0.16 -5.35 34.59
CA ASP A 233 -0.59 -6.76 34.44
C ASP A 233 -1.09 -7.16 33.04
N ARG A 234 -0.76 -6.36 32.01
CA ARG A 234 -1.13 -6.58 30.59
C ARG A 234 -0.67 -7.91 29.96
N ARG A 235 -0.07 -8.84 30.71
CA ARG A 235 0.81 -9.88 30.16
C ARG A 235 0.08 -11.03 29.44
N TYR A 236 -1.09 -11.48 29.91
CA TYR A 236 -1.78 -12.64 29.27
C TYR A 236 -3.32 -12.55 29.10
N HIS A 237 -4.07 -11.84 29.93
CA HIS A 237 -5.53 -11.76 29.83
C HIS A 237 -6.04 -10.34 30.15
N ARG A 238 -7.27 -10.01 29.74
CA ARG A 238 -8.04 -8.82 30.20
C ARG A 238 -9.37 -9.27 30.80
N ARG A 239 -9.78 -8.69 31.92
CA ARG A 239 -11.17 -8.79 32.40
C ARG A 239 -12.03 -7.69 31.78
N VAL A 240 -13.21 -8.07 31.33
CA VAL A 240 -14.21 -7.16 30.78
C VAL A 240 -15.59 -7.46 31.34
N LYS A 241 -16.38 -6.42 31.58
CA LYS A 241 -17.78 -6.48 31.98
C LYS A 241 -18.65 -6.01 30.82
N ALA A 242 -19.79 -6.66 30.58
CA ALA A 242 -20.74 -6.17 29.58
C ALA A 242 -21.54 -4.98 30.14
N GLU A 243 -21.75 -3.95 29.32
CA GLU A 243 -22.59 -2.81 29.70
C GLU A 243 -24.03 -3.32 29.93
N GLY A 244 -24.55 -3.09 31.15
CA GLY A 244 -25.84 -3.65 31.59
C GLY A 244 -25.83 -5.09 32.13
N SER A 245 -24.68 -5.71 32.42
CA SER A 245 -24.63 -7.08 32.96
C SER A 245 -23.43 -7.34 33.89
N ASP A 246 -23.66 -8.06 34.99
CA ASP A 246 -22.62 -8.49 35.94
C ASP A 246 -21.76 -9.68 35.48
N GLU A 247 -21.95 -10.18 34.25
CA GLU A 247 -21.10 -11.25 33.71
C GLU A 247 -19.70 -10.73 33.35
N GLU A 248 -18.72 -10.98 34.24
CA GLU A 248 -17.30 -10.83 33.91
C GLU A 248 -16.84 -11.88 32.88
N MET A 249 -16.13 -11.42 31.85
CA MET A 249 -15.49 -12.25 30.85
C MET A 249 -13.98 -12.03 30.84
N ILE A 250 -13.23 -13.13 30.71
CA ILE A 250 -11.79 -13.10 30.51
C ILE A 250 -11.50 -13.19 29.00
N ILE A 251 -10.90 -12.14 28.43
CA ILE A 251 -10.39 -12.15 27.04
C ILE A 251 -8.92 -12.61 27.04
N PRO A 252 -8.57 -13.72 26.38
CA PRO A 252 -7.17 -14.10 26.16
C PRO A 252 -6.43 -13.07 25.31
N GLY A 253 -5.33 -12.55 25.86
CA GLY A 253 -4.41 -11.70 25.13
C GLY A 253 -3.72 -12.51 24.03
N ARG A 254 -3.77 -12.03 22.78
CA ARG A 254 -2.93 -12.59 21.71
C ARG A 254 -1.46 -12.43 22.12
N ARG A 255 -0.80 -13.54 22.48
CA ARG A 255 0.67 -13.58 22.59
C ARG A 255 1.26 -13.01 21.29
N LYS A 256 2.01 -11.92 21.38
CA LYS A 256 2.92 -11.52 20.30
C LYS A 256 3.97 -12.62 20.19
N ASN A 257 3.83 -13.48 19.18
CA ASN A 257 4.88 -14.44 18.82
C ASN A 257 6.08 -13.67 18.29
N ASN A 258 6.97 -13.23 19.19
CA ASN A 258 8.31 -12.76 18.86
C ASN A 258 9.11 -13.95 18.28
N ARG A 259 8.91 -14.25 16.99
CA ARG A 259 9.77 -15.14 16.20
C ARG A 259 11.09 -14.45 15.84
N ARG A 260 11.83 -14.06 16.88
CA ARG A 260 13.28 -13.79 16.87
C ARG A 260 13.85 -14.54 18.07
N ASN A 261 14.92 -15.29 17.82
CA ASN A 261 15.66 -16.14 18.77
C ASN A 261 14.85 -17.28 19.43
N GLN A 262 14.68 -18.35 18.67
CA GLN A 262 14.93 -19.71 19.19
C GLN A 262 15.58 -20.55 18.08
N PRO A 263 16.53 -21.44 18.38
CA PRO A 263 17.13 -22.32 17.37
C PRO A 263 16.09 -23.27 16.76
N ARG A 264 16.32 -23.69 15.50
CA ARG A 264 15.56 -24.80 14.92
C ARG A 264 15.98 -26.11 15.59
N ASN A 265 15.05 -26.76 16.29
CA ASN A 265 15.05 -28.21 16.38
C ASN A 265 13.71 -28.76 15.84
N ARG A 266 13.70 -30.03 15.42
CA ARG A 266 12.59 -30.66 14.68
C ARG A 266 11.49 -31.15 15.62
N GLN A 267 10.25 -30.84 15.27
CA GLN A 267 9.26 -31.81 14.75
C GLN A 267 7.98 -31.05 14.34
N GLN A 268 7.25 -31.55 13.35
CA GLN A 268 5.91 -31.07 12.99
C GLN A 268 4.99 -32.28 12.88
N PRO A 269 3.76 -32.24 13.45
CA PRO A 269 2.73 -33.22 13.12
C PRO A 269 2.38 -33.11 11.63
N VAL A 270 2.31 -34.24 10.95
CA VAL A 270 1.86 -34.35 9.54
C VAL A 270 0.32 -34.29 9.52
N HIS A 271 -0.26 -33.72 8.47
CA HIS A 271 -1.71 -33.68 8.30
C HIS A 271 -2.18 -34.98 7.60
N PRO A 272 -3.31 -35.62 7.96
CA PRO A 272 -3.65 -36.99 7.51
C PRO A 272 -3.83 -37.26 6.00
N ASN A 273 -3.58 -36.30 5.10
CA ASN A 273 -3.77 -36.43 3.65
C ASN A 273 -2.47 -36.17 2.82
N ASP A 274 -1.30 -36.05 3.45
CA ASP A 274 -0.02 -35.85 2.73
C ASP A 274 0.49 -37.18 2.10
N VAL A 275 -0.10 -37.60 0.98
CA VAL A 275 0.30 -38.80 0.22
C VAL A 275 1.58 -38.53 -0.58
N ASN A 276 2.74 -38.63 0.08
CA ASN A 276 3.88 -39.43 -0.42
C ASN A 276 5.00 -39.49 0.64
N SER A 277 5.44 -40.71 0.96
CA SER A 277 6.51 -40.95 1.93
C SER A 277 7.91 -40.85 1.32
N HIS A 278 8.91 -40.68 2.17
CA HIS A 278 10.31 -40.50 1.79
C HIS A 278 10.95 -41.76 1.19
N GLN A 279 11.93 -41.55 0.31
CA GLN A 279 13.23 -42.21 0.44
C GLN A 279 14.34 -41.17 0.50
N THR A 280 15.40 -41.44 1.27
CA THR A 280 16.50 -40.50 1.53
C THR A 280 17.84 -41.19 1.26
N PRO A 281 18.69 -40.72 0.34
CA PRO A 281 19.99 -41.33 0.11
C PRO A 281 20.99 -40.98 1.21
N GLN A 282 21.61 -41.98 1.84
CA GLN A 282 22.89 -41.79 2.53
C GLN A 282 24.06 -41.90 1.54
N GLN A 283 25.23 -41.39 1.90
CA GLN A 283 26.41 -41.35 1.01
C GLN A 283 27.38 -42.53 1.22
N ARG A 284 28.02 -42.90 0.10
CA ARG A 284 29.36 -43.52 -0.11
C ARG A 284 29.36 -45.00 -0.51
N PRO A 285 30.36 -45.49 -1.29
CA PRO A 285 31.42 -44.79 -2.03
C PRO A 285 31.43 -45.08 -3.56
N ARG A 286 32.53 -44.73 -4.26
CA ARG A 286 32.74 -44.76 -5.72
C ARG A 286 32.74 -46.16 -6.36
N LYS A 287 32.18 -46.30 -7.58
CA LYS A 287 32.76 -46.98 -8.77
C LYS A 287 31.89 -46.79 -10.06
N ARG A 288 32.51 -46.91 -11.25
CA ARG A 288 31.92 -47.08 -12.62
C ARG A 288 32.09 -48.58 -13.02
N PRO A 289 31.33 -49.21 -13.95
CA PRO A 289 30.96 -48.85 -15.36
C PRO A 289 29.44 -48.65 -15.58
N ARG A 290 28.81 -48.38 -16.74
CA ARG A 290 29.03 -48.41 -18.23
C ARG A 290 28.30 -49.57 -18.97
N VAL A 291 27.65 -49.21 -20.09
CA VAL A 291 27.07 -49.97 -21.25
C VAL A 291 25.80 -50.82 -21.13
N SER A 292 24.98 -50.70 -22.20
CA SER A 292 24.05 -51.70 -22.79
C SER A 292 22.82 -52.17 -21.99
N SER A 293 21.76 -52.74 -22.57
CA SER A 293 21.11 -52.74 -23.92
C SER A 293 19.85 -53.64 -23.81
N THR A 294 19.09 -53.83 -24.91
CA THR A 294 18.09 -54.93 -25.10
C THR A 294 16.78 -54.72 -24.31
N THR A 295 15.65 -54.29 -24.90
CA THR A 295 14.78 -54.96 -25.90
C THR A 295 13.93 -56.10 -25.32
N VAL A 296 12.60 -55.94 -25.34
CA VAL A 296 11.57 -56.91 -25.80
C VAL A 296 10.19 -56.22 -25.75
N ALA A 297 9.33 -56.55 -26.71
CA ALA A 297 7.91 -56.17 -26.88
C ALA A 297 7.22 -57.37 -27.60
N PRO A 298 5.97 -57.33 -28.14
CA PRO A 298 4.90 -56.32 -28.09
C PRO A 298 3.51 -56.93 -27.77
N THR A 299 2.44 -56.17 -28.02
CA THR A 299 1.13 -56.52 -28.69
C THR A 299 0.07 -55.51 -28.20
N ASP A 300 -0.36 -54.54 -29.03
CA ASP A 300 -1.51 -54.58 -29.97
C ASP A 300 -2.84 -54.08 -29.31
N ALA A 301 -3.76 -53.39 -29.99
CA ALA A 301 -3.89 -53.15 -31.43
C ALA A 301 -4.51 -51.78 -31.80
N LEU A 302 -4.32 -51.41 -33.08
CA LEU A 302 -5.16 -50.56 -33.94
C LEU A 302 -5.24 -49.02 -33.72
N ALA A 303 -5.14 -48.32 -34.85
CA ALA A 303 -5.43 -46.90 -35.07
C ALA A 303 -6.59 -46.76 -36.11
N PRO A 304 -6.88 -45.58 -36.68
CA PRO A 304 -6.02 -45.00 -37.72
C PRO A 304 -5.72 -43.50 -37.52
N ALA A 305 -4.73 -42.99 -38.27
CA ALA A 305 -4.32 -41.59 -38.24
C ALA A 305 -4.73 -40.84 -39.52
N ALA A 306 -4.78 -39.50 -39.43
CA ALA A 306 -4.84 -38.61 -40.58
C ALA A 306 -3.70 -37.57 -40.51
N LEU A 307 -3.09 -37.34 -41.67
CA LEU A 307 -1.97 -36.44 -41.99
C LEU A 307 -2.35 -34.95 -41.83
N ALA A 308 -1.46 -33.96 -41.74
CA ALA A 308 -0.03 -33.90 -41.36
C ALA A 308 0.39 -32.41 -41.20
N ASN A 309 1.60 -32.17 -40.67
CA ASN A 309 2.42 -30.94 -40.77
C ASN A 309 1.74 -29.55 -40.72
N ASN A 310 2.07 -28.77 -39.68
CA ASN A 310 2.92 -27.59 -39.90
C ASN A 310 3.67 -27.10 -38.65
N HIS A 311 4.63 -26.19 -38.87
CA HIS A 311 5.55 -25.67 -37.85
C HIS A 311 4.94 -24.59 -36.93
N ASN A 312 5.54 -24.47 -35.74
CA ASN A 312 5.68 -23.26 -34.89
C ASN A 312 4.44 -22.39 -34.66
N ASN A 313 3.93 -22.42 -33.41
CA ASN A 313 3.86 -21.22 -32.55
C ASN A 313 3.35 -21.57 -31.14
N ASP A 314 4.24 -21.59 -30.13
CA ASP A 314 3.86 -21.67 -28.71
C ASP A 314 3.33 -20.30 -28.21
N VAL A 315 2.21 -19.86 -28.79
CA VAL A 315 1.44 -18.74 -28.24
C VAL A 315 0.74 -19.26 -26.99
N LEU A 316 1.27 -18.88 -25.82
CA LEU A 316 0.63 -19.10 -24.53
C LEU A 316 -0.84 -18.62 -24.60
N PRO A 317 -1.83 -19.46 -24.28
CA PRO A 317 -3.23 -19.13 -24.49
C PRO A 317 -3.60 -17.85 -23.73
N ALA A 318 -4.33 -16.97 -24.41
CA ALA A 318 -4.76 -15.69 -23.86
C ALA A 318 -5.48 -15.87 -22.52
N SER A 319 -5.24 -14.96 -21.57
CA SER A 319 -5.86 -15.06 -20.24
C SER A 319 -7.38 -14.99 -20.36
N PRO A 320 -8.14 -15.94 -19.78
CA PRO A 320 -9.58 -16.03 -20.00
C PRO A 320 -10.29 -14.75 -19.55
N THR A 321 -11.23 -14.30 -20.37
CA THR A 321 -11.95 -13.04 -20.15
C THR A 321 -12.77 -13.09 -18.85
N PRO A 322 -13.09 -11.94 -18.23
CA PRO A 322 -13.84 -11.91 -16.97
C PRO A 322 -15.19 -12.65 -17.00
N GLN A 323 -15.78 -12.81 -18.19
CA GLN A 323 -17.06 -13.49 -18.42
C GLN A 323 -16.91 -15.03 -18.51
N GLN A 324 -15.72 -15.55 -18.80
CA GLN A 324 -15.41 -16.99 -18.88
C GLN A 324 -14.76 -17.54 -17.60
N MET A 325 -14.18 -16.68 -16.74
CA MET A 325 -13.53 -17.12 -15.50
C MET A 325 -14.52 -17.69 -14.47
N THR A 326 -14.36 -18.97 -14.12
CA THR A 326 -15.14 -19.61 -13.05
C THR A 326 -14.86 -19.01 -11.68
N GLN A 327 -15.68 -19.34 -10.68
CA GLN A 327 -15.42 -18.94 -9.28
C GLN A 327 -14.07 -19.47 -8.77
N TYR A 328 -13.63 -20.64 -9.27
CA TYR A 328 -12.33 -21.24 -8.97
C TYR A 328 -11.18 -20.44 -9.60
N ASP A 329 -11.30 -20.04 -10.87
CA ASP A 329 -10.28 -19.23 -11.55
C ASP A 329 -10.11 -17.85 -10.89
N ARG A 330 -11.23 -17.22 -10.50
CA ARG A 330 -11.22 -15.95 -9.76
C ARG A 330 -10.52 -16.10 -8.40
N LYS A 331 -10.67 -17.26 -7.73
CA LYS A 331 -9.96 -17.60 -6.48
C LYS A 331 -8.47 -17.85 -6.72
N LEU A 332 -8.12 -18.60 -7.76
CA LEU A 332 -6.73 -18.93 -8.15
C LEU A 332 -5.95 -17.69 -8.62
N GLN A 333 -6.57 -16.82 -9.43
CA GLN A 333 -5.98 -15.55 -9.87
C GLN A 333 -5.73 -14.61 -8.68
N ARG A 334 -6.69 -14.48 -7.75
CA ARG A 334 -6.50 -13.74 -6.49
C ARG A 334 -5.37 -14.32 -5.64
N GLN A 335 -5.20 -15.65 -5.62
CA GLN A 335 -4.09 -16.31 -4.93
C GLN A 335 -2.73 -16.01 -5.59
N ARG A 336 -2.62 -16.15 -6.92
CA ARG A 336 -1.43 -15.79 -7.71
C ARG A 336 -1.05 -14.31 -7.54
N GLN A 337 -2.02 -13.39 -7.56
CA GLN A 337 -1.78 -11.96 -7.28
C GLN A 337 -1.29 -11.71 -5.85
N LYS A 338 -1.88 -12.40 -4.85
CA LYS A 338 -1.48 -12.30 -3.43
C LYS A 338 -0.05 -12.80 -3.20
N GLU A 339 0.39 -13.80 -3.96
CA GLU A 339 1.78 -14.27 -3.99
C GLU A 339 2.73 -13.29 -4.68
N ARG A 340 2.39 -12.77 -5.87
CA ARG A 340 3.20 -11.71 -6.52
C ARG A 340 3.39 -10.50 -5.59
N ARG A 341 2.31 -10.00 -4.97
CA ARG A 341 2.33 -8.95 -3.93
C ARG A 341 3.04 -9.36 -2.62
N ARG A 342 3.41 -10.63 -2.42
CA ARG A 342 4.23 -11.11 -1.28
C ARG A 342 5.70 -11.19 -1.67
N GLN A 343 6.01 -11.57 -2.91
CA GLN A 343 7.36 -11.59 -3.46
C GLN A 343 7.91 -10.17 -3.73
N GLN A 344 7.09 -9.25 -4.25
CA GLN A 344 7.48 -7.86 -4.50
C GLN A 344 7.89 -7.16 -3.19
N ARG A 345 7.02 -7.23 -2.17
CA ARG A 345 7.33 -6.85 -0.77
C ARG A 345 8.46 -7.65 -0.12
N LYS A 346 8.99 -8.72 -0.72
CA LYS A 346 10.23 -9.37 -0.27
C LYS A 346 11.44 -8.71 -0.93
N LYS A 347 11.39 -8.44 -2.24
CA LYS A 347 12.41 -7.69 -3.00
C LYS A 347 12.62 -6.29 -2.40
N GLU A 348 11.56 -5.49 -2.26
CA GLU A 348 11.59 -4.13 -1.69
C GLU A 348 12.35 -4.08 -0.34
N ARG A 349 12.04 -5.00 0.59
CA ARG A 349 12.73 -5.07 1.89
C ARG A 349 14.16 -5.60 1.81
N GLN A 350 14.53 -6.38 0.80
CA GLN A 350 15.93 -6.76 0.56
C GLN A 350 16.72 -5.58 -0.04
N GLU A 351 16.08 -4.77 -0.87
CA GLU A 351 16.63 -3.57 -1.52
C GLU A 351 16.86 -2.43 -0.52
N GLN A 352 15.85 -2.10 0.31
CA GLN A 352 16.00 -1.17 1.42
C GLN A 352 17.12 -1.59 2.40
N ASN A 353 17.25 -2.89 2.69
CA ASN A 353 18.37 -3.40 3.50
C ASN A 353 19.74 -3.32 2.80
N ARG A 354 19.79 -3.33 1.46
CA ARG A 354 21.03 -3.08 0.69
C ARG A 354 21.39 -1.60 0.70
N GLN A 355 20.41 -0.70 0.54
CA GLN A 355 20.59 0.75 0.66
C GLN A 355 21.09 1.14 2.06
N LEU A 356 20.41 0.70 3.13
CA LEU A 356 20.84 0.93 4.52
C LEU A 356 22.25 0.39 4.84
N ARG A 357 22.69 -0.68 4.17
CA ARG A 357 24.07 -1.18 4.30
C ARG A 357 25.08 -0.29 3.59
N ARG A 358 24.78 0.14 2.35
CA ARG A 358 25.62 1.09 1.59
C ARG A 358 25.73 2.44 2.31
N GLU A 359 24.63 2.95 2.85
CA GLU A 359 24.59 4.21 3.60
C GLU A 359 25.44 4.15 4.88
N ARG A 360 25.34 3.04 5.65
CA ARG A 360 26.21 2.81 6.82
C ARG A 360 27.70 2.73 6.43
N GLN A 361 28.03 2.02 5.35
CA GLN A 361 29.41 1.93 4.86
C GLN A 361 29.93 3.29 4.35
N ARG A 362 29.06 4.12 3.75
CA ARG A 362 29.40 5.50 3.37
C ARG A 362 29.70 6.34 4.61
N LYS A 363 28.81 6.35 5.61
CA LYS A 363 28.98 7.11 6.86
C LYS A 363 30.25 6.69 7.62
N GLN A 364 30.56 5.39 7.69
CA GLN A 364 31.81 4.91 8.28
C GLN A 364 33.07 5.37 7.52
N ARG A 365 33.02 5.53 6.18
CA ARG A 365 34.13 6.08 5.40
C ARG A 365 34.28 7.59 5.60
N GLU A 366 33.17 8.32 5.65
CA GLU A 366 33.14 9.76 5.94
C GLU A 366 33.69 10.04 7.37
N GLU A 367 33.32 9.21 8.34
CA GLU A 367 33.83 9.23 9.73
C GLU A 367 35.33 8.90 9.80
N GLN A 368 35.81 7.87 9.07
CA GLN A 368 37.24 7.56 8.97
C GLN A 368 38.06 8.68 8.31
N GLN A 369 37.56 9.28 7.23
CA GLN A 369 38.22 10.42 6.57
C GLN A 369 38.24 11.66 7.46
N ARG A 370 37.21 11.89 8.27
CA ARG A 370 37.19 12.96 9.26
C ARG A 370 38.25 12.75 10.34
N LEU A 371 38.30 11.56 10.95
CA LEU A 371 39.30 11.21 11.97
C LEU A 371 40.73 11.26 11.42
N GLN A 372 40.93 10.91 10.15
CA GLN A 372 42.22 11.06 9.48
C GLN A 372 42.63 12.53 9.33
N ARG A 373 41.71 13.40 8.89
CA ARG A 373 41.96 14.85 8.79
C ARG A 373 42.16 15.53 10.15
N GLU A 374 41.51 15.03 11.19
CA GLU A 374 41.72 15.49 12.58
C GLU A 374 43.14 15.11 13.05
N ARG A 375 43.60 13.87 12.79
CA ARG A 375 44.99 13.45 13.08
C ARG A 375 46.06 14.14 12.25
N GLU A 376 45.76 14.45 10.99
CA GLU A 376 46.65 15.24 10.13
C GLU A 376 46.82 16.65 10.72
N ARG A 377 45.72 17.30 11.16
CA ARG A 377 45.77 18.59 11.86
C ARG A 377 46.48 18.55 13.22
N GLU A 378 46.28 17.50 14.02
CA GLU A 378 47.02 17.29 15.28
C GLU A 378 48.52 17.17 15.01
N ARG A 379 48.91 16.42 13.98
CA ARG A 379 50.30 16.27 13.57
C ARG A 379 50.89 17.57 13.03
N ASP A 380 50.15 18.33 12.23
CA ASP A 380 50.58 19.63 11.71
C ASP A 380 50.74 20.66 12.85
N GLN A 381 49.89 20.63 13.89
CA GLN A 381 50.06 21.44 15.10
C GLN A 381 51.30 21.04 15.92
N VAL A 382 51.54 19.74 16.10
CA VAL A 382 52.76 19.23 16.75
C VAL A 382 54.02 19.61 15.95
N GLN A 383 53.92 19.69 14.63
CA GLN A 383 55.03 20.04 13.74
C GLN A 383 55.22 21.56 13.53
N GLN A 384 54.43 22.41 14.21
CA GLN A 384 54.58 23.88 14.25
C GLN A 384 55.16 24.40 15.59
N GLN A 385 55.61 23.52 16.49
CA GLN A 385 56.39 23.90 17.67
C GLN A 385 57.89 23.76 17.36
N GLU A 386 58.58 24.87 17.09
CA GLU A 386 60.04 24.85 16.90
C GLU A 386 60.81 24.63 18.22
N PRO A 387 61.92 23.86 18.20
CA PRO A 387 62.85 23.75 19.32
C PRO A 387 63.94 24.85 19.27
N HIS A 388 64.39 25.31 20.44
CA HIS A 388 65.50 26.27 20.59
C HIS A 388 66.30 25.95 21.89
N PRO A 389 67.52 26.50 22.10
CA PRO A 389 68.77 25.78 21.77
C PRO A 389 69.69 25.49 23.00
N GLU A 390 71.02 25.39 22.78
CA GLU A 390 72.13 25.29 23.76
C GLU A 390 72.32 23.92 24.48
N VAL A 391 73.52 23.42 24.86
CA VAL A 391 74.93 23.93 24.90
C VAL A 391 75.93 22.88 24.30
N GLN A 392 77.23 23.22 24.26
CA GLN A 392 78.44 22.47 23.84
C GLN A 392 78.75 21.20 24.72
N GLU A 393 79.84 20.40 24.59
CA GLU A 393 81.24 20.64 24.13
C GLU A 393 82.07 19.34 23.87
N LEU A 394 83.35 19.51 23.46
CA LEU A 394 84.51 18.58 23.54
C LEU A 394 84.65 17.33 22.62
N ARG A 395 85.48 17.45 21.57
CA ARG A 395 86.87 16.85 21.55
C ARG A 395 87.73 17.36 20.39
N VAL A 396 89.05 17.08 20.45
CA VAL A 396 90.13 17.82 19.75
C VAL A 396 91.22 16.90 19.16
N ARG A 397 91.89 17.37 18.08
CA ARG A 397 93.14 16.90 17.41
C ARG A 397 93.11 15.67 16.46
N ALA A 398 93.29 15.97 15.17
CA ALA A 398 94.33 15.43 14.27
C ALA A 398 94.52 16.45 13.12
N ALA A 399 95.68 17.12 12.96
CA ALA A 399 96.91 16.70 12.27
C ALA A 399 96.88 17.01 10.75
N THR A 400 98.01 17.45 10.18
CA THR A 400 98.05 18.24 8.94
C THR A 400 98.60 17.52 7.71
N HIS A 401 97.76 17.39 6.67
CA HIS A 401 98.04 17.28 5.23
C HIS A 401 96.68 17.58 4.54
N ASP A 402 96.53 18.04 3.29
CA ASP A 402 97.48 18.23 2.20
C ASP A 402 96.98 19.39 1.31
N GLN A 403 97.84 20.36 0.94
CA GLN A 403 97.42 21.50 0.10
C GLN A 403 97.35 21.18 -1.41
N LYS A 404 97.76 19.98 -1.84
CA LYS A 404 97.67 19.56 -3.24
C LYS A 404 96.36 18.82 -3.54
N GLU A 405 95.86 18.03 -2.59
CA GLU A 405 94.65 17.21 -2.76
C GLU A 405 93.37 18.07 -2.81
N GLN A 406 93.37 19.26 -2.18
CA GLN A 406 92.22 20.17 -2.18
C GLN A 406 91.90 20.73 -3.58
N GLN A 407 92.90 20.98 -4.43
CA GLN A 407 92.64 21.47 -5.80
C GLN A 407 92.07 20.37 -6.71
N GLU A 408 92.56 19.13 -6.62
CA GLU A 408 91.95 18.03 -7.38
C GLU A 408 90.54 17.68 -6.89
N LYS A 409 90.26 17.82 -5.59
CA LYS A 409 88.90 17.72 -5.04
C LYS A 409 87.99 18.83 -5.57
N GLN A 410 88.41 20.10 -5.53
CA GLN A 410 87.63 21.22 -6.05
C GLN A 410 87.32 21.08 -7.55
N VAL A 411 88.30 20.70 -8.39
CA VAL A 411 88.07 20.50 -9.83
C VAL A 411 87.14 19.32 -10.09
N LYS A 412 87.21 18.24 -9.29
CA LYS A 412 86.25 17.13 -9.37
C LYS A 412 84.86 17.52 -8.91
N GLU A 413 84.72 18.23 -7.79
CA GLU A 413 83.43 18.75 -7.32
C GLU A 413 82.79 19.70 -8.34
N GLU A 414 83.59 20.56 -8.98
CA GLU A 414 83.10 21.50 -9.98
C GLU A 414 82.67 20.79 -11.28
N GLN A 415 83.42 19.81 -11.78
CA GLN A 415 82.99 18.95 -12.89
C GLN A 415 81.75 18.11 -12.55
N GLN A 416 81.70 17.52 -11.35
CA GLN A 416 80.60 16.69 -10.89
C GLN A 416 79.32 17.51 -10.70
N LYS A 417 79.47 18.76 -10.22
CA LYS A 417 78.37 19.73 -10.10
C LYS A 417 77.87 20.20 -11.47
N GLN A 418 78.75 20.49 -12.43
CA GLN A 418 78.35 20.83 -13.81
C GLN A 418 77.57 19.68 -14.46
N LEU A 419 78.05 18.44 -14.32
CA LEU A 419 77.34 17.24 -14.80
C LEU A 419 75.98 17.07 -14.11
N GLN A 420 75.88 17.40 -12.83
CA GLN A 420 74.64 17.33 -12.05
C GLN A 420 73.65 18.44 -12.45
N GLU A 421 74.11 19.67 -12.69
CA GLU A 421 73.29 20.77 -13.23
C GLU A 421 72.79 20.44 -14.65
N GLU A 422 73.61 19.81 -15.50
CA GLU A 422 73.20 19.36 -16.83
C GLU A 422 72.16 18.23 -16.75
N GLN A 423 72.34 17.25 -15.87
CA GLN A 423 71.35 16.19 -15.62
C GLN A 423 70.04 16.75 -15.05
N GLU A 424 70.08 17.70 -14.12
CA GLU A 424 68.88 18.40 -13.66
C GLU A 424 68.19 19.18 -14.79
N ARG A 425 68.95 19.83 -15.67
CA ARG A 425 68.42 20.56 -16.82
C ARG A 425 67.69 19.63 -17.79
N GLN A 426 68.29 18.49 -18.13
CA GLN A 426 67.68 17.45 -18.95
C GLN A 426 66.43 16.84 -18.27
N GLN A 427 66.46 16.58 -16.95
CA GLN A 427 65.30 16.09 -16.22
C GLN A 427 64.15 17.11 -16.19
N ARG A 428 64.43 18.41 -16.03
CA ARG A 428 63.41 19.47 -16.07
C ARG A 428 62.77 19.58 -17.45
N GLU A 429 63.56 19.55 -18.52
CA GLU A 429 63.03 19.53 -19.89
C GLU A 429 62.20 18.28 -20.19
N GLN A 430 62.59 17.10 -19.69
CA GLN A 430 61.80 15.88 -19.82
C GLN A 430 60.48 15.96 -19.04
N GLN A 431 60.52 16.43 -17.78
CA GLN A 431 59.31 16.63 -16.96
C GLN A 431 58.33 17.62 -17.60
N GLU A 432 58.82 18.68 -18.27
CA GLU A 432 57.96 19.64 -18.96
C GLU A 432 57.32 19.02 -20.22
N ARG A 433 58.04 18.17 -20.97
CA ARG A 433 57.48 17.39 -22.08
C ARG A 433 56.43 16.39 -21.60
N ASP A 434 56.75 15.62 -20.55
CA ASP A 434 55.84 14.63 -19.96
C ASP A 434 54.56 15.31 -19.43
N HIS A 435 54.69 16.47 -18.79
CA HIS A 435 53.54 17.25 -18.29
C HIS A 435 52.66 17.78 -19.43
N LYS A 436 53.27 18.32 -20.50
CA LYS A 436 52.55 18.74 -21.71
C LYS A 436 51.84 17.56 -22.38
N GLU A 437 52.45 16.38 -22.43
CA GLU A 437 51.79 15.19 -22.97
C GLU A 437 50.65 14.69 -22.07
N GLN A 438 50.81 14.73 -20.74
CA GLN A 438 49.73 14.43 -19.79
C GLN A 438 48.54 15.38 -19.95
N GLN A 439 48.77 16.69 -20.10
CA GLN A 439 47.71 17.66 -20.37
C GLN A 439 46.97 17.34 -21.68
N LEU A 440 47.71 17.00 -22.75
CA LEU A 440 47.12 16.66 -24.05
C LEU A 440 46.31 15.36 -24.02
N ARG A 441 46.78 14.35 -23.26
CA ARG A 441 46.05 13.09 -23.01
C ARG A 441 44.76 13.37 -22.22
N ALA A 442 44.85 14.09 -21.10
CA ALA A 442 43.69 14.45 -20.28
C ALA A 442 42.64 15.28 -21.05
N LEU A 443 43.06 16.14 -21.99
CA LEU A 443 42.13 16.88 -22.85
C LEU A 443 41.38 15.96 -23.84
N LYS A 444 42.06 14.95 -24.41
CA LYS A 444 41.42 13.93 -25.26
C LYS A 444 40.48 13.03 -24.48
N ASP A 445 40.90 12.57 -23.30
CA ASP A 445 40.10 11.73 -22.41
C ASP A 445 38.81 12.44 -22.01
N LYS A 446 38.90 13.75 -21.69
CA LYS A 446 37.72 14.59 -21.46
C LYS A 446 36.83 14.70 -22.69
N GLN A 447 37.38 14.99 -23.88
CA GLN A 447 36.58 15.06 -25.10
C GLN A 447 35.84 13.75 -25.42
N GLN A 448 36.49 12.60 -25.20
CA GLN A 448 35.85 11.29 -25.34
C GLN A 448 34.75 11.06 -24.29
N HIS A 449 34.97 11.46 -23.03
CA HIS A 449 33.97 11.35 -21.98
C HIS A 449 32.73 12.21 -22.27
N ASP A 450 32.94 13.48 -22.61
CA ASP A 450 31.88 14.42 -23.00
C ASP A 450 31.09 13.90 -24.22
N GLN A 451 31.73 13.14 -25.13
CA GLN A 451 31.10 12.54 -26.30
C GLN A 451 30.28 11.28 -25.95
N GLN A 452 30.82 10.38 -25.13
CA GLN A 452 30.09 9.22 -24.62
C GLN A 452 28.87 9.63 -23.78
N GLU A 453 28.97 10.71 -22.99
CA GLU A 453 27.82 11.22 -22.23
C GLU A 453 26.72 11.76 -23.16
N ARG A 454 27.07 12.49 -24.23
CA ARG A 454 26.10 12.94 -25.23
C ARG A 454 25.37 11.78 -25.91
N GLU A 455 26.10 10.73 -26.30
CA GLU A 455 25.54 9.51 -26.89
C GLU A 455 24.62 8.76 -25.90
N TYR A 456 25.04 8.63 -24.63
CA TYR A 456 24.24 8.02 -23.58
C TYR A 456 22.93 8.79 -23.32
N GLN A 457 23.00 10.12 -23.25
CA GLN A 457 21.84 11.00 -23.09
C GLN A 457 20.89 10.93 -24.31
N GLN A 458 21.42 10.72 -25.52
CA GLN A 458 20.59 10.51 -26.70
C GLN A 458 19.87 9.15 -26.65
N GLN A 459 20.59 8.05 -26.37
CA GLN A 459 19.97 6.72 -26.22
C GLN A 459 18.93 6.68 -25.09
N LEU A 460 19.10 7.48 -24.04
CA LEU A 460 18.11 7.60 -22.96
C LEU A 460 16.82 8.24 -23.47
N ARG A 461 16.90 9.39 -24.17
CA ARG A 461 15.75 10.08 -24.77
C ARG A 461 15.03 9.21 -25.81
N GLU A 462 15.77 8.46 -26.62
CA GLU A 462 15.19 7.54 -27.61
C GLU A 462 14.38 6.43 -26.94
N ARG A 463 14.89 5.85 -25.84
CA ARG A 463 14.15 4.84 -25.04
C ARG A 463 12.92 5.42 -24.32
N GLU A 464 12.98 6.65 -23.84
CA GLU A 464 11.82 7.31 -23.23
C GLU A 464 10.73 7.60 -24.27
N LEU A 465 11.12 8.05 -25.47
CA LEU A 465 10.22 8.26 -26.60
C LEU A 465 9.61 6.95 -27.10
N GLU A 466 10.38 5.86 -27.14
CA GLU A 466 9.86 4.53 -27.47
C GLU A 466 8.86 4.03 -26.41
N GLN A 467 9.17 4.20 -25.12
CA GLN A 467 8.23 3.88 -24.03
C GLN A 467 6.97 4.76 -24.04
N LEU A 468 7.04 6.00 -24.53
CA LEU A 468 5.86 6.84 -24.77
C LEU A 468 5.00 6.28 -25.90
N LYS A 469 5.60 5.97 -27.06
CA LYS A 469 4.90 5.33 -28.20
C LYS A 469 4.26 3.99 -27.82
N GLN A 470 4.98 3.15 -27.07
CA GLN A 470 4.45 1.86 -26.58
C GLN A 470 3.26 2.05 -25.62
N ARG A 471 3.28 3.07 -24.74
CA ARG A 471 2.15 3.40 -23.86
C ARG A 471 0.94 3.91 -24.64
N GLN A 472 1.13 4.83 -25.58
CA GLN A 472 0.05 5.32 -26.45
C GLN A 472 -0.60 4.18 -27.24
N ALA A 473 0.22 3.30 -27.83
CA ALA A 473 -0.25 2.11 -28.53
C ALA A 473 -0.84 1.01 -27.61
N GLU A 474 -0.66 1.08 -26.28
CA GLU A 474 -1.41 0.23 -25.33
C GLU A 474 -2.75 0.88 -24.95
N GLU A 475 -2.78 2.19 -24.72
CA GLU A 475 -4.02 2.93 -24.43
C GLU A 475 -5.00 2.91 -25.61
N GLU A 476 -4.53 3.04 -26.84
CA GLU A 476 -5.34 2.92 -28.05
C GLU A 476 -5.95 1.52 -28.18
N ARG A 477 -5.15 0.46 -27.98
CA ARG A 477 -5.64 -0.94 -27.96
C ARG A 477 -6.53 -1.28 -26.77
N ARG A 478 -6.50 -0.49 -25.69
CA ARG A 478 -7.48 -0.60 -24.59
C ARG A 478 -8.80 0.07 -24.97
N ARG A 479 -8.76 1.28 -25.52
CA ARG A 479 -9.96 2.00 -26.00
C ARG A 479 -10.74 1.14 -26.99
N THR A 480 -10.10 0.63 -28.05
CA THR A 480 -10.81 -0.21 -29.04
C THR A 480 -11.39 -1.49 -28.46
N ALA A 481 -10.73 -2.11 -27.46
CA ALA A 481 -11.25 -3.29 -26.77
C ALA A 481 -12.40 -2.96 -25.78
N ASP A 482 -12.37 -1.79 -25.15
CA ASP A 482 -13.45 -1.29 -24.29
C ASP A 482 -14.68 -0.88 -25.14
N ASP A 483 -14.47 -0.23 -26.29
CA ASP A 483 -15.49 0.12 -27.28
C ASP A 483 -16.18 -1.14 -27.85
N GLU A 484 -15.41 -2.17 -28.22
CA GLU A 484 -15.93 -3.47 -28.67
C GLU A 484 -16.69 -4.19 -27.56
N ALA A 485 -16.21 -4.14 -26.31
CA ALA A 485 -16.89 -4.69 -25.15
C ALA A 485 -18.21 -3.97 -24.82
N GLU A 486 -18.29 -2.65 -25.05
CA GLU A 486 -19.53 -1.88 -24.93
C GLU A 486 -20.52 -2.25 -26.05
N LYS A 487 -20.06 -2.37 -27.30
CA LYS A 487 -20.90 -2.85 -28.42
C LYS A 487 -21.50 -4.23 -28.12
N LEU A 488 -20.68 -5.18 -27.66
CA LEU A 488 -21.10 -6.52 -27.21
C LEU A 488 -21.96 -6.52 -25.93
N ARG A 489 -22.04 -5.41 -25.20
CA ARG A 489 -22.93 -5.22 -24.05
C ARG A 489 -24.28 -4.67 -24.50
N LEU A 490 -24.28 -3.67 -25.38
CA LEU A 490 -25.48 -3.08 -25.97
C LEU A 490 -26.28 -4.12 -26.77
N GLU A 491 -25.62 -4.92 -27.60
CA GLU A 491 -26.24 -6.01 -28.36
C GLU A 491 -26.94 -7.03 -27.44
N ARG A 492 -26.32 -7.36 -26.30
CA ARG A 492 -26.92 -8.27 -25.29
C ARG A 492 -28.11 -7.65 -24.56
N ILE A 493 -28.07 -6.36 -24.26
CA ILE A 493 -29.21 -5.62 -23.68
C ILE A 493 -30.37 -5.57 -24.69
N GLN A 494 -30.08 -5.36 -25.98
CA GLN A 494 -31.09 -5.35 -27.03
C GLN A 494 -31.73 -6.74 -27.21
N LYS A 495 -30.93 -7.81 -27.35
CA LYS A 495 -31.44 -9.20 -27.44
C LYS A 495 -32.24 -9.64 -26.20
N GLN A 496 -31.93 -9.09 -25.03
CA GLN A 496 -32.73 -9.33 -23.82
C GLN A 496 -34.09 -8.62 -23.89
N ARG A 497 -34.12 -7.34 -24.31
CA ARG A 497 -35.37 -6.58 -24.51
C ARG A 497 -36.27 -7.18 -25.58
N GLU A 498 -35.69 -7.69 -26.67
CA GLU A 498 -36.41 -8.38 -27.74
C GLU A 498 -37.13 -9.63 -27.21
N ARG A 499 -36.45 -10.46 -26.41
CA ARG A 499 -37.04 -11.63 -25.73
C ARG A 499 -38.11 -11.27 -24.72
N GLU A 500 -37.91 -10.20 -23.94
CA GLU A 500 -38.90 -9.71 -22.98
C GLU A 500 -40.17 -9.19 -23.67
N ALA A 501 -40.02 -8.53 -24.83
CA ALA A 501 -41.13 -8.09 -25.67
C ALA A 501 -41.85 -9.27 -26.35
N GLU A 502 -41.12 -10.27 -26.83
CA GLU A 502 -41.66 -11.52 -27.40
C GLU A 502 -42.47 -12.30 -26.36
N GLN A 503 -41.92 -12.52 -25.17
CA GLN A 503 -42.65 -13.13 -24.05
C GLN A 503 -43.87 -12.32 -23.61
N ARG A 504 -43.81 -10.98 -23.70
CA ARG A 504 -44.97 -10.13 -23.41
C ARG A 504 -46.07 -10.35 -24.45
N ARG A 505 -45.74 -10.35 -25.75
CA ARG A 505 -46.71 -10.63 -26.83
C ARG A 505 -47.33 -12.01 -26.69
N ALA A 506 -46.54 -13.03 -26.37
CA ALA A 506 -47.04 -14.39 -26.15
C ALA A 506 -48.08 -14.45 -25.03
N ARG A 507 -47.83 -13.80 -23.88
CA ARG A 507 -48.81 -13.68 -22.78
C ARG A 507 -50.04 -12.86 -23.16
N GLU A 508 -49.89 -11.80 -23.94
CA GLU A 508 -51.01 -10.99 -24.42
C GLU A 508 -51.89 -11.77 -25.42
N GLU A 509 -51.31 -12.66 -26.23
CA GLU A 509 -52.04 -13.56 -27.13
C GLU A 509 -52.72 -14.72 -26.37
N GLU A 510 -52.06 -15.30 -25.38
CA GLU A 510 -52.61 -16.33 -24.49
C GLU A 510 -53.83 -15.80 -23.70
N MET A 511 -53.70 -14.60 -23.11
CA MET A 511 -54.81 -13.90 -22.45
C MET A 511 -55.95 -13.51 -23.41
N ARG A 512 -55.68 -13.41 -24.72
CA ARG A 512 -56.73 -13.18 -25.73
C ARG A 512 -57.49 -14.48 -26.02
N LYS A 513 -56.77 -15.59 -26.24
CA LYS A 513 -57.37 -16.92 -26.47
C LYS A 513 -58.25 -17.37 -25.30
N GLN A 514 -57.80 -17.16 -24.06
CA GLN A 514 -58.59 -17.46 -22.86
C GLN A 514 -59.89 -16.63 -22.78
N ARG A 515 -59.92 -15.41 -23.33
CA ARG A 515 -61.15 -14.60 -23.43
C ARG A 515 -62.05 -15.10 -24.55
N GLU A 516 -61.48 -15.42 -25.71
CA GLU A 516 -62.20 -15.99 -26.86
C GLU A 516 -62.89 -17.32 -26.48
N GLU A 517 -62.20 -18.20 -25.73
CA GLU A 517 -62.72 -19.46 -25.20
C GLU A 517 -63.81 -19.25 -24.13
N GLN A 518 -63.60 -18.33 -23.17
CA GLN A 518 -64.62 -18.01 -22.17
C GLN A 518 -65.90 -17.42 -22.80
N GLU A 519 -65.77 -16.55 -23.82
CA GLU A 519 -66.92 -16.03 -24.56
C GLU A 519 -67.69 -17.14 -25.30
N GLU A 520 -67.03 -18.17 -25.81
CA GLU A 520 -67.71 -19.32 -26.45
C GLU A 520 -68.47 -20.16 -25.41
N ILE A 521 -67.85 -20.42 -24.25
CA ILE A 521 -68.49 -21.09 -23.10
C ILE A 521 -69.72 -20.31 -22.63
N ASP A 522 -69.60 -18.99 -22.47
CA ASP A 522 -70.71 -18.14 -22.00
C ASP A 522 -71.87 -18.08 -23.01
N ARG A 523 -71.57 -18.06 -24.32
CA ARG A 523 -72.59 -18.18 -25.39
C ARG A 523 -73.30 -19.53 -25.36
N ARG A 524 -72.57 -20.64 -25.16
CA ARG A 524 -73.15 -21.98 -25.05
C ARG A 524 -74.06 -22.09 -23.83
N ASN A 525 -73.60 -21.63 -22.68
CA ASN A 525 -74.37 -21.59 -21.44
C ASN A 525 -75.63 -20.69 -21.57
N ALA A 526 -75.57 -19.61 -22.35
CA ALA A 526 -76.72 -18.76 -22.64
C ALA A 526 -77.77 -19.46 -23.53
N ALA A 527 -77.32 -20.20 -24.55
CA ALA A 527 -78.22 -20.98 -25.41
C ALA A 527 -78.92 -22.12 -24.66
N GLU A 528 -78.21 -22.81 -23.76
CA GLU A 528 -78.77 -23.90 -22.96
C GLU A 528 -79.88 -23.41 -22.01
N ARG A 529 -79.68 -22.28 -21.31
CA ARG A 529 -80.74 -21.64 -20.50
C ARG A 529 -81.97 -21.27 -21.32
N LEU A 530 -81.77 -20.78 -22.55
CA LEU A 530 -82.86 -20.39 -23.45
C LEU A 530 -83.68 -21.61 -23.91
N ALA A 531 -83.03 -22.74 -24.18
CA ALA A 531 -83.69 -23.99 -24.52
C ALA A 531 -84.42 -24.62 -23.32
N GLU A 532 -83.86 -24.53 -22.10
CA GLU A 532 -84.55 -24.95 -20.87
C GLU A 532 -85.81 -24.11 -20.62
N GLU A 533 -85.72 -22.78 -20.77
CA GLU A 533 -86.87 -21.89 -20.61
C GLU A 533 -87.98 -22.19 -21.64
N GLN A 534 -87.61 -22.47 -22.89
CA GLN A 534 -88.56 -22.90 -23.93
C GLN A 534 -89.26 -24.22 -23.57
N ARG A 535 -88.52 -25.23 -23.07
CA ARG A 535 -89.11 -26.51 -22.64
C ARG A 535 -90.08 -26.35 -21.47
N LEU A 536 -89.76 -25.48 -20.51
CA LEU A 536 -90.63 -25.18 -19.37
C LEU A 536 -91.91 -24.43 -19.81
N ARG A 537 -91.81 -23.54 -20.80
CA ARG A 537 -92.97 -22.89 -21.44
C ARG A 537 -93.86 -23.90 -22.17
N GLU A 538 -93.28 -24.81 -22.96
CA GLU A 538 -94.05 -25.87 -23.62
C GLU A 538 -94.75 -26.83 -22.66
N GLU A 539 -94.11 -27.21 -21.54
CA GLU A 539 -94.75 -28.05 -20.51
C GLU A 539 -95.91 -27.30 -19.83
N HIS A 540 -95.73 -25.99 -19.59
CA HIS A 540 -96.76 -25.12 -19.03
C HIS A 540 -97.96 -24.94 -19.97
N GLU A 541 -97.73 -24.77 -21.28
CA GLU A 541 -98.78 -24.70 -22.30
C GLU A 541 -99.54 -26.02 -22.44
N LYS A 542 -98.85 -27.18 -22.40
CA LYS A 542 -99.50 -28.50 -22.39
C LYS A 542 -100.40 -28.68 -21.15
N ARG A 543 -99.94 -28.28 -19.96
CA ARG A 543 -100.75 -28.27 -18.72
C ARG A 543 -101.96 -27.32 -18.76
N ILE A 544 -101.94 -26.30 -19.60
CA ILE A 544 -103.11 -25.43 -19.83
C ILE A 544 -104.10 -26.11 -20.78
N ALA A 545 -103.62 -26.79 -21.83
CA ALA A 545 -104.47 -27.47 -22.80
C ALA A 545 -105.27 -28.66 -22.19
N GLU A 546 -104.75 -29.29 -21.14
CA GLU A 546 -105.39 -30.42 -20.44
C GLU A 546 -106.52 -30.00 -19.48
N ALA A 547 -106.66 -28.72 -19.12
CA ALA A 547 -107.63 -28.23 -18.14
C ALA A 547 -108.91 -27.67 -18.80
N ASN A 548 -110.01 -28.42 -18.78
CA ASN A 548 -111.27 -28.02 -19.43
C ASN A 548 -112.52 -28.30 -18.56
N SER A 549 -112.84 -27.35 -17.68
CA SER A 549 -114.16 -27.21 -17.03
C SER A 549 -114.41 -25.73 -16.71
N GLU A 550 -115.66 -25.25 -16.75
CA GLU A 550 -115.91 -23.80 -16.62
C GLU A 550 -115.87 -23.28 -15.18
N GLN A 551 -116.00 -24.16 -14.17
CA GLN A 551 -115.57 -23.83 -12.80
C GLN A 551 -114.05 -23.80 -12.66
N GLU A 552 -113.33 -24.64 -13.41
CA GLU A 552 -111.87 -24.57 -13.46
C GLU A 552 -111.40 -23.30 -14.17
N LYS A 553 -112.10 -22.79 -15.19
CA LYS A 553 -111.80 -21.48 -15.81
C LYS A 553 -111.81 -20.36 -14.77
N GLN A 554 -112.85 -20.25 -13.95
CA GLN A 554 -112.93 -19.19 -12.92
C GLN A 554 -111.87 -19.38 -11.82
N LEU A 555 -111.61 -20.62 -11.39
CA LEU A 555 -110.55 -20.89 -10.40
C LEU A 555 -109.14 -20.70 -11.00
N ALA A 556 -108.95 -20.96 -12.28
CA ALA A 556 -107.72 -20.75 -13.03
C ALA A 556 -107.49 -19.26 -13.30
N GLU A 557 -108.51 -18.49 -13.65
CA GLU A 557 -108.44 -17.03 -13.80
C GLU A 557 -108.13 -16.35 -12.46
N ALA A 558 -108.76 -16.79 -11.36
CA ALA A 558 -108.41 -16.32 -10.02
C ALA A 558 -106.97 -16.70 -9.63
N ARG A 559 -106.52 -17.92 -9.94
CA ARG A 559 -105.14 -18.36 -9.75
C ARG A 559 -104.16 -17.64 -10.68
N GLU A 560 -104.56 -17.26 -11.89
CA GLU A 560 -103.71 -16.57 -12.85
C GLU A 560 -103.58 -15.10 -12.48
N ASN A 561 -104.66 -14.43 -12.05
CA ASN A 561 -104.59 -13.08 -11.49
C ASN A 561 -103.72 -13.06 -10.22
N LYS A 562 -103.88 -14.03 -9.30
CA LYS A 562 -102.97 -14.20 -8.16
C LYS A 562 -101.52 -14.50 -8.59
N ARG A 563 -101.31 -15.28 -9.66
CA ARG A 563 -99.97 -15.52 -10.23
C ARG A 563 -99.39 -14.27 -10.88
N ARG A 564 -100.21 -13.44 -11.54
CA ARG A 564 -99.80 -12.14 -12.12
C ARG A 564 -99.44 -11.15 -11.03
N GLU A 565 -100.17 -11.13 -9.91
CA GLU A 565 -99.82 -10.36 -8.70
C GLU A 565 -98.51 -10.86 -8.07
N GLU A 566 -98.34 -12.18 -7.90
CA GLU A 566 -97.09 -12.77 -7.39
C GLU A 566 -95.90 -12.57 -8.33
N GLN A 567 -96.12 -12.61 -9.65
CA GLN A 567 -95.11 -12.32 -10.66
C GLN A 567 -94.75 -10.83 -10.64
N ALA A 568 -95.71 -9.92 -10.60
CA ALA A 568 -95.46 -8.48 -10.50
C ALA A 568 -94.73 -8.10 -9.20
N LEU A 569 -95.10 -8.71 -8.07
CA LEU A 569 -94.41 -8.53 -6.79
C LEU A 569 -92.98 -9.09 -6.83
N LYS A 570 -92.77 -10.24 -7.49
CA LYS A 570 -91.45 -10.83 -7.70
C LYS A 570 -90.59 -9.99 -8.65
N GLU A 571 -91.16 -9.42 -9.70
CA GLU A 571 -90.48 -8.50 -10.62
C GLU A 571 -90.10 -7.19 -9.92
N GLN A 572 -90.98 -6.63 -9.06
CA GLN A 572 -90.65 -5.48 -8.21
C GLN A 572 -89.54 -5.81 -7.21
N LEU A 573 -89.54 -6.99 -6.59
CA LEU A 573 -88.48 -7.42 -5.69
C LEU A 573 -87.15 -7.61 -6.43
N GLN A 574 -87.17 -8.28 -7.60
CA GLN A 574 -86.00 -8.44 -8.46
C GLN A 574 -85.47 -7.10 -8.99
N GLU A 575 -86.33 -6.12 -9.25
CA GLU A 575 -85.91 -4.78 -9.65
C GLU A 575 -85.27 -4.02 -8.48
N GLN A 576 -85.80 -4.13 -7.26
CA GLN A 576 -85.12 -3.61 -6.07
C GLN A 576 -83.78 -4.31 -5.79
N GLU A 577 -83.68 -5.62 -6.05
CA GLU A 577 -82.41 -6.35 -5.96
C GLU A 577 -81.42 -5.92 -7.04
N ARG A 578 -81.85 -5.72 -8.30
CA ARG A 578 -81.01 -5.16 -9.38
C ARG A 578 -80.49 -3.77 -9.02
N GLN A 579 -81.36 -2.88 -8.52
CA GLN A 579 -80.96 -1.53 -8.11
C GLN A 579 -79.98 -1.54 -6.93
N ARG A 580 -80.18 -2.41 -5.93
CA ARG A 580 -79.21 -2.63 -4.84
C ARG A 580 -77.87 -3.17 -5.35
N GLN A 581 -77.88 -4.16 -6.25
CA GLN A 581 -76.66 -4.71 -6.84
C GLN A 581 -75.91 -3.68 -7.68
N GLU A 582 -76.62 -2.83 -8.44
CA GLU A 582 -75.98 -1.76 -9.20
C GLU A 582 -75.40 -0.66 -8.29
N GLN A 583 -76.10 -0.30 -7.21
CA GLN A 583 -75.56 0.61 -6.20
C GLN A 583 -74.28 0.03 -5.57
N ILE A 584 -74.28 -1.23 -5.14
CA ILE A 584 -73.10 -1.90 -4.59
C ILE A 584 -71.95 -1.92 -5.61
N ARG A 585 -72.21 -2.17 -6.90
CA ARG A 585 -71.18 -2.11 -7.95
C ARG A 585 -70.60 -0.70 -8.10
N ARG A 586 -71.44 0.34 -8.08
CA ARG A 586 -70.99 1.75 -8.14
C ARG A 586 -70.16 2.14 -6.92
N GLU A 587 -70.54 1.71 -5.73
CA GLU A 587 -69.78 1.91 -4.49
C GLU A 587 -68.42 1.19 -4.52
N GLN A 588 -68.38 -0.05 -5.01
CA GLN A 588 -67.14 -0.80 -5.21
C GLN A 588 -66.23 -0.14 -6.26
N GLU A 589 -66.78 0.27 -7.40
CA GLU A 589 -66.05 1.01 -8.43
C GLU A 589 -65.47 2.33 -7.89
N GLU A 590 -66.19 3.05 -7.02
CA GLU A 590 -65.66 4.23 -6.34
C GLU A 590 -64.56 3.87 -5.33
N GLU A 591 -64.71 2.80 -4.57
CA GLU A 591 -63.66 2.38 -3.62
C GLU A 591 -62.39 1.96 -4.35
N GLU A 592 -62.47 1.21 -5.45
CA GLU A 592 -61.33 0.87 -6.30
C GLU A 592 -60.63 2.12 -6.84
N LYS A 593 -61.39 3.11 -7.31
CA LYS A 593 -60.87 4.41 -7.78
C LYS A 593 -60.18 5.18 -6.63
N ARG A 594 -60.76 5.19 -5.42
CA ARG A 594 -60.14 5.80 -4.20
C ARG A 594 -58.86 5.08 -3.79
N GLN A 595 -58.85 3.75 -3.81
CA GLN A 595 -57.66 2.95 -3.51
C GLN A 595 -56.57 3.13 -4.59
N GLN A 596 -56.94 3.24 -5.87
CA GLN A 596 -56.00 3.52 -6.96
C GLN A 596 -55.37 4.91 -6.83
N LEU A 597 -56.18 5.94 -6.51
CA LEU A 597 -55.68 7.28 -6.22
C LEU A 597 -54.69 7.28 -5.04
N LYS A 598 -55.02 6.56 -3.96
CA LYS A 598 -54.13 6.39 -2.81
C LYS A 598 -52.81 5.71 -3.18
N ARG A 599 -52.83 4.64 -3.98
CA ARG A 599 -51.62 3.98 -4.49
C ARG A 599 -50.76 4.94 -5.32
N LEU A 600 -51.36 5.77 -6.17
CA LEU A 600 -50.66 6.78 -6.97
C LEU A 600 -50.03 7.89 -6.10
N GLU A 601 -50.72 8.34 -5.05
CA GLU A 601 -50.15 9.30 -4.10
C GLU A 601 -49.02 8.69 -3.26
N GLU A 602 -49.16 7.44 -2.82
CA GLU A 602 -48.09 6.72 -2.12
C GLU A 602 -46.83 6.57 -3.01
N THR A 603 -46.98 6.28 -4.31
CA THR A 603 -45.85 6.30 -5.25
C THR A 603 -45.26 7.69 -5.45
N ARG A 604 -46.10 8.73 -5.59
CA ARG A 604 -45.65 10.13 -5.72
C ARG A 604 -44.84 10.59 -4.50
N ILE A 605 -45.28 10.21 -3.29
CA ILE A 605 -44.57 10.52 -2.03
C ILE A 605 -43.26 9.72 -1.93
N PHE A 606 -43.22 8.48 -2.41
CA PHE A 606 -41.99 7.70 -2.48
C PHE A 606 -40.96 8.31 -3.44
N GLU A 607 -41.36 8.66 -4.66
CA GLU A 607 -40.51 9.33 -5.65
C GLU A 607 -40.00 10.68 -5.16
N GLN A 608 -40.86 11.50 -4.55
CA GLN A 608 -40.48 12.78 -3.97
C GLN A 608 -39.42 12.62 -2.87
N ARG A 609 -39.53 11.58 -2.02
CA ARG A 609 -38.52 11.24 -1.00
C ARG A 609 -37.22 10.72 -1.61
N GLU A 610 -37.26 9.96 -2.70
CA GLU A 610 -36.03 9.53 -3.40
C GLU A 610 -35.30 10.71 -4.06
N LEU A 611 -36.03 11.63 -4.68
CA LEU A 611 -35.46 12.87 -5.21
C LEU A 611 -34.84 13.72 -4.10
N GLU A 612 -35.50 13.86 -2.95
CA GLU A 612 -34.95 14.57 -1.79
C GLU A 612 -33.67 13.90 -1.26
N ARG A 613 -33.64 12.56 -1.14
CA ARG A 613 -32.43 11.81 -0.77
C ARG A 613 -31.29 12.01 -1.78
N LEU A 614 -31.59 12.00 -3.08
CA LEU A 614 -30.61 12.23 -4.14
C LEU A 614 -30.05 13.66 -4.08
N HIS A 615 -30.91 14.67 -3.86
CA HIS A 615 -30.49 16.05 -3.67
C HIS A 615 -29.63 16.23 -2.42
N GLU A 616 -29.94 15.55 -1.31
CA GLU A 616 -29.10 15.61 -0.11
C GLU A 616 -27.73 14.93 -0.35
N GLU A 617 -27.69 13.79 -1.04
CA GLU A 617 -26.42 13.14 -1.36
C GLU A 617 -25.57 14.00 -2.31
N ASN A 618 -26.17 14.63 -3.33
CA ASN A 618 -25.48 15.54 -4.23
C ASN A 618 -24.94 16.77 -3.49
N ARG A 619 -25.72 17.39 -2.58
CA ARG A 619 -25.22 18.48 -1.72
C ARG A 619 -24.06 18.04 -0.83
N ARG A 620 -24.10 16.83 -0.27
CA ARG A 620 -22.98 16.25 0.51
C ARG A 620 -21.74 15.99 -0.36
N ARG A 621 -21.92 15.57 -1.62
CA ARG A 621 -20.83 15.40 -2.61
C ARG A 621 -20.19 16.75 -2.96
N GLU A 622 -20.99 17.78 -3.25
CA GLU A 622 -20.52 19.15 -3.49
C GLU A 622 -19.78 19.74 -2.28
N GLN A 623 -20.31 19.57 -1.07
CA GLN A 623 -19.64 20.02 0.15
C GLN A 623 -18.28 19.32 0.35
N LEU A 624 -18.22 18.01 0.10
CA LEU A 624 -16.96 17.25 0.18
C LEU A 624 -15.97 17.67 -0.92
N GLN A 625 -16.44 18.05 -2.10
CA GLN A 625 -15.61 18.59 -3.17
C GLN A 625 -15.05 19.97 -2.79
N ARG A 626 -15.90 20.93 -2.38
CA ARG A 626 -15.46 22.26 -1.94
C ARG A 626 -14.50 22.20 -0.75
N ALA A 627 -14.70 21.26 0.18
CA ALA A 627 -13.78 21.03 1.29
C ALA A 627 -12.39 20.55 0.83
N ARG A 628 -12.30 19.71 -0.21
CA ARG A 628 -11.03 19.29 -0.81
C ARG A 628 -10.38 20.41 -1.61
N GLU A 629 -11.16 21.18 -2.36
CA GLU A 629 -10.68 22.34 -3.12
C GLU A 629 -10.09 23.40 -2.17
N ALA A 630 -10.73 23.63 -1.01
CA ALA A 630 -10.19 24.46 0.06
C ALA A 630 -8.91 23.87 0.68
N GLU A 631 -8.85 22.56 0.96
CA GLU A 631 -7.63 21.90 1.48
C GLU A 631 -6.46 22.00 0.48
N ILE A 632 -6.73 21.88 -0.82
CA ILE A 632 -5.75 22.05 -1.90
C ILE A 632 -5.27 23.50 -1.96
N ALA A 633 -6.19 24.48 -1.95
CA ALA A 633 -5.84 25.90 -1.95
C ALA A 633 -5.02 26.32 -0.71
N GLU A 634 -5.32 25.77 0.47
CA GLU A 634 -4.51 25.98 1.68
C GLU A 634 -3.10 25.38 1.54
N ARG A 635 -2.97 24.18 0.95
CA ARG A 635 -1.68 23.56 0.67
C ARG A 635 -0.86 24.39 -0.31
N GLU A 636 -1.43 24.81 -1.44
CA GLU A 636 -0.76 25.67 -2.42
C GLU A 636 -0.37 27.04 -1.84
N ALA A 637 -1.19 27.64 -0.99
CA ALA A 637 -0.89 28.90 -0.33
C ALA A 637 0.29 28.74 0.66
N ASN A 638 0.35 27.63 1.39
CA ASN A 638 1.47 27.34 2.28
C ASN A 638 2.75 26.96 1.51
N GLU A 639 2.64 26.25 0.37
CA GLU A 639 3.77 25.95 -0.52
C GLU A 639 4.39 27.24 -1.08
N LYS A 640 3.58 28.16 -1.62
CA LYS A 640 4.03 29.49 -2.09
C LYS A 640 4.67 30.34 -1.00
N ARG A 641 4.22 30.21 0.26
CA ARG A 641 4.84 30.88 1.42
C ARG A 641 6.22 30.29 1.75
N LEU A 642 6.36 28.96 1.67
CA LEU A 642 7.64 28.28 1.86
C LEU A 642 8.62 28.58 0.72
N GLU A 643 8.15 28.70 -0.53
CA GLU A 643 8.98 29.14 -1.66
C GLU A 643 9.51 30.57 -1.45
N GLN A 644 8.66 31.49 -0.98
CA GLN A 644 9.07 32.88 -0.66
C GLN A 644 10.05 32.94 0.52
N GLU A 645 9.87 32.10 1.54
CA GLU A 645 10.77 31.99 2.68
C GLU A 645 12.12 31.36 2.26
N GLU A 646 12.12 30.34 1.40
CA GLU A 646 13.35 29.76 0.85
C GLU A 646 14.08 30.74 -0.08
N GLU A 647 13.38 31.51 -0.93
CA GLU A 647 14.00 32.53 -1.78
C GLU A 647 14.65 33.64 -0.95
N ARG A 648 14.03 34.04 0.17
CA ARG A 648 14.63 34.97 1.13
C ARG A 648 15.88 34.39 1.78
N LEU A 649 15.79 33.19 2.36
CA LEU A 649 16.94 32.54 3.00
C LEU A 649 18.09 32.31 2.01
N ARG A 650 17.80 31.98 0.75
CA ARG A 650 18.81 31.88 -0.32
C ARG A 650 19.50 33.21 -0.62
N LYS A 651 18.79 34.35 -0.56
CA LYS A 651 19.39 35.69 -0.71
C LYS A 651 20.23 36.07 0.49
N GLU A 652 19.70 35.89 1.70
CA GLU A 652 20.39 36.15 2.97
C GLU A 652 21.71 35.36 3.04
N VAL A 653 21.70 34.05 2.71
CA VAL A 653 22.92 33.22 2.62
C VAL A 653 23.88 33.66 1.51
N GLN A 654 23.39 34.12 0.35
CA GLN A 654 24.27 34.66 -0.70
C GLN A 654 24.92 35.99 -0.32
N GLU A 655 24.23 36.81 0.49
CA GLU A 655 24.78 38.07 1.00
C GLU A 655 25.80 37.82 2.10
N GLU A 656 25.57 36.87 3.02
CA GLU A 656 26.59 36.39 3.96
C GLU A 656 27.82 35.79 3.27
N GLU A 657 27.63 34.94 2.25
CA GLU A 657 28.73 34.33 1.49
C GLU A 657 29.57 35.41 0.77
N ARG A 658 28.94 36.45 0.23
CA ARG A 658 29.64 37.60 -0.38
C ARG A 658 30.36 38.43 0.67
N ALA A 659 29.73 38.68 1.82
CA ALA A 659 30.32 39.43 2.93
C ALA A 659 31.55 38.73 3.54
N LEU A 660 31.60 37.39 3.51
CA LEU A 660 32.75 36.60 3.92
C LEU A 660 33.84 36.50 2.83
N LYS A 661 33.45 36.42 1.55
CA LYS A 661 34.41 36.35 0.43
C LYS A 661 35.15 37.66 0.18
N LEU A 662 34.47 38.80 0.26
CA LEU A 662 35.05 40.12 -0.05
C LEU A 662 36.31 40.47 0.78
N PRO A 663 36.34 40.32 2.14
CA PRO A 663 37.55 40.55 2.91
C PRO A 663 38.64 39.51 2.61
N LEU A 664 38.28 38.23 2.44
CA LEU A 664 39.26 37.18 2.13
C LEU A 664 39.93 37.38 0.76
N GLU A 665 39.17 37.78 -0.27
CA GLU A 665 39.74 38.17 -1.56
C GLU A 665 40.64 39.40 -1.47
N LYS A 666 40.31 40.35 -0.59
CA LYS A 666 41.14 41.52 -0.33
C LYS A 666 42.45 41.12 0.36
N GLU A 667 42.39 40.34 1.44
CA GLU A 667 43.56 39.81 2.16
C GLU A 667 44.48 39.01 1.23
N MET A 668 43.93 38.17 0.35
CA MET A 668 44.71 37.44 -0.65
C MET A 668 45.44 38.38 -1.63
N ARG A 669 44.80 39.45 -2.09
CA ARG A 669 45.43 40.45 -2.98
C ARG A 669 46.53 41.23 -2.26
N GLU A 670 46.25 41.73 -1.05
CA GLU A 670 47.23 42.45 -0.23
C GLU A 670 48.44 41.56 0.12
N ALA A 671 48.23 40.26 0.38
CA ALA A 671 49.30 39.28 0.57
C ALA A 671 50.09 38.98 -0.73
N GLU A 672 49.43 38.93 -1.89
CA GLU A 672 50.12 38.73 -3.18
C GLU A 672 50.96 39.97 -3.56
N GLU A 673 50.43 41.17 -3.34
CA GLU A 673 51.15 42.44 -3.55
C GLU A 673 52.32 42.58 -2.59
N ALA A 674 52.15 42.25 -1.30
CA ALA A 674 53.24 42.21 -0.33
C ALA A 674 54.33 41.19 -0.71
N ARG A 675 53.95 40.03 -1.27
CA ARG A 675 54.92 39.03 -1.76
C ARG A 675 55.70 39.56 -2.96
N LYS A 676 55.03 40.15 -3.96
CA LYS A 676 55.67 40.80 -5.12
C LYS A 676 56.60 41.93 -4.69
N ALA A 677 56.19 42.78 -3.75
CA ALA A 677 57.03 43.86 -3.21
C ALA A 677 58.28 43.33 -2.50
N LYS A 678 58.19 42.19 -1.80
CA LYS A 678 59.34 41.51 -1.19
C LYS A 678 60.28 40.90 -2.24
N GLU A 679 59.73 40.22 -3.25
CA GLU A 679 60.48 39.66 -4.40
C GLU A 679 61.22 40.77 -5.18
N ASP A 680 60.57 41.92 -5.39
CA ASP A 680 61.16 43.12 -6.01
C ASP A 680 62.26 43.77 -5.15
N ALA A 681 62.07 43.83 -3.82
CA ALA A 681 63.07 44.36 -2.90
C ALA A 681 64.32 43.47 -2.86
N GLU A 682 64.14 42.14 -2.76
CA GLU A 682 65.24 41.18 -2.76
C GLU A 682 65.99 41.17 -4.10
N ARG A 683 65.28 41.37 -5.24
CA ARG A 683 65.92 41.55 -6.55
C ARG A 683 66.77 42.81 -6.59
N LYS A 684 66.25 43.96 -6.14
CA LYS A 684 66.99 45.23 -6.07
C LYS A 684 68.20 45.14 -5.15
N GLU A 685 68.12 44.40 -4.04
CA GLU A 685 69.25 44.18 -3.13
C GLU A 685 70.35 43.32 -3.79
N LYS A 686 69.97 42.26 -4.52
CA LYS A 686 70.90 41.43 -5.30
C LYS A 686 71.56 42.24 -6.44
N GLU A 687 70.80 43.05 -7.16
CA GLU A 687 71.29 43.97 -8.19
C GLU A 687 72.29 45.00 -7.60
N ALA A 688 71.99 45.59 -6.44
CA ALA A 688 72.87 46.53 -5.75
C ALA A 688 74.18 45.86 -5.29
N LYS A 689 74.10 44.66 -4.69
CA LYS A 689 75.27 43.86 -4.28
C LYS A 689 76.15 43.46 -5.48
N ALA A 690 75.55 43.06 -6.60
CA ALA A 690 76.26 42.77 -7.84
C ALA A 690 76.94 44.03 -8.42
N ALA A 691 76.25 45.17 -8.41
CA ALA A 691 76.82 46.45 -8.85
C ALA A 691 78.00 46.90 -7.98
N GLU A 692 77.94 46.68 -6.66
CA GLU A 692 79.04 46.97 -5.74
C GLU A 692 80.26 46.06 -5.99
N GLN A 693 80.05 44.75 -6.17
CA GLN A 693 81.12 43.81 -6.52
C GLN A 693 81.76 44.16 -7.87
N ASN A 694 80.96 44.52 -8.89
CA ASN A 694 81.48 44.93 -10.19
C ASN A 694 82.32 46.23 -10.10
N ARG A 695 81.89 47.20 -9.27
CA ARG A 695 82.69 48.41 -8.97
C ARG A 695 84.03 48.07 -8.30
N LYS A 696 84.04 47.11 -7.35
CA LYS A 696 85.28 46.63 -6.71
C LYS A 696 86.21 45.92 -7.71
N LEU A 697 85.64 45.12 -8.62
CA LEU A 697 86.38 44.42 -9.66
C LEU A 697 87.07 45.39 -10.64
N GLU A 698 86.33 46.35 -11.20
CA GLU A 698 86.90 47.36 -12.10
C GLU A 698 87.91 48.29 -11.40
N ALA A 699 87.72 48.60 -10.11
CA ALA A 699 88.70 49.34 -9.33
C ALA A 699 90.02 48.55 -9.15
N ALA A 700 89.94 47.26 -8.81
CA ALA A 700 91.10 46.38 -8.67
C ALA A 700 91.84 46.19 -10.01
N LYS A 701 91.09 45.98 -11.10
CA LYS A 701 91.60 45.90 -12.47
C LYS A 701 92.35 47.18 -12.88
N LYS A 702 91.76 48.36 -12.65
CA LYS A 702 92.41 49.66 -12.90
C LYS A 702 93.71 49.84 -12.09
N ALA A 703 93.75 49.35 -10.86
CA ALA A 703 94.96 49.37 -10.04
C ALA A 703 96.05 48.42 -10.58
N ALA A 704 95.67 47.21 -11.01
CA ALA A 704 96.58 46.26 -11.65
C ALA A 704 97.15 46.80 -12.99
N ASP A 705 96.29 47.39 -13.84
CA ASP A 705 96.71 48.04 -15.09
C ASP A 705 97.69 49.19 -14.83
N ALA A 706 97.46 50.01 -13.80
CA ALA A 706 98.38 51.08 -13.41
C ALA A 706 99.76 50.54 -12.97
N LEU A 707 99.79 49.42 -12.23
CA LEU A 707 101.03 48.75 -11.79
C LEU A 707 101.79 48.13 -12.98
N VAL A 708 101.07 47.56 -13.96
CA VAL A 708 101.65 47.10 -15.23
C VAL A 708 102.21 48.28 -16.03
N GLN A 709 101.52 49.42 -16.11
CA GLN A 709 102.05 50.61 -16.78
C GLN A 709 103.29 51.18 -16.08
N ALA A 710 103.32 51.20 -14.74
CA ALA A 710 104.48 51.65 -13.97
C ALA A 710 105.73 50.79 -14.26
N THR A 711 105.62 49.46 -14.17
CA THR A 711 106.73 48.54 -14.48
C THR A 711 107.12 48.54 -15.96
N LEU A 712 106.20 48.83 -16.88
CA LEU A 712 106.53 49.09 -18.29
C LEU A 712 107.24 50.42 -18.50
N ALA A 713 106.92 51.47 -17.74
CA ALA A 713 107.59 52.77 -17.80
C ALA A 713 109.02 52.68 -17.22
N GLU A 714 109.21 51.95 -16.14
CA GLU A 714 110.52 51.63 -15.57
C GLU A 714 111.40 50.87 -16.58
N LYS A 715 110.89 49.76 -17.16
CA LYS A 715 111.61 49.01 -18.20
C LYS A 715 111.89 49.82 -19.46
N ARG A 716 111.08 50.85 -19.77
CA ARG A 716 111.40 51.82 -20.83
C ARG A 716 112.57 52.73 -20.45
N ARG A 717 112.65 53.21 -19.20
CA ARG A 717 113.76 54.05 -18.70
C ARG A 717 115.08 53.29 -18.69
N GLU A 718 115.09 52.07 -18.14
CA GLU A 718 116.24 51.16 -18.18
C GLU A 718 116.69 50.91 -19.62
N TYR A 719 115.74 50.62 -20.51
CA TYR A 719 116.02 50.42 -21.93
C TYR A 719 116.63 51.65 -22.62
N THR A 720 116.14 52.87 -22.37
CA THR A 720 116.76 54.08 -22.93
C THR A 720 118.19 54.27 -22.42
N SER A 721 118.43 54.08 -21.12
CA SER A 721 119.76 54.17 -20.51
C SER A 721 120.76 53.19 -21.14
N ARG A 722 120.31 51.95 -21.40
CA ARG A 722 121.12 50.91 -22.05
C ARG A 722 121.37 51.15 -23.53
N VAL A 723 120.51 51.90 -24.23
CA VAL A 723 120.74 52.27 -25.64
C VAL A 723 121.67 53.49 -25.75
N SER A 724 121.55 54.48 -24.85
CA SER A 724 122.44 55.65 -24.83
C SER A 724 123.90 55.31 -24.50
N ALA A 725 124.16 54.15 -23.88
CA ALA A 725 125.52 53.67 -23.58
C ALA A 725 126.25 53.02 -24.77
N LEU A 726 125.62 52.92 -25.95
CA LEU A 726 126.22 52.33 -27.17
C LEU A 726 126.81 53.41 -28.09
N SER A 727 127.82 53.04 -28.88
CA SER A 727 128.38 53.87 -29.95
C SER A 727 127.29 54.29 -30.97
N PRO A 728 127.32 55.50 -31.56
CA PRO A 728 126.29 55.97 -32.49
C PRO A 728 126.02 55.07 -33.71
N GLU A 729 127.02 54.32 -34.18
CA GLU A 729 126.82 53.34 -35.25
C GLU A 729 126.05 52.10 -34.77
N ASP A 730 126.36 51.60 -33.58
CA ASP A 730 125.72 50.41 -33.03
C ASP A 730 124.31 50.73 -32.50
N GLN A 731 124.06 51.97 -32.07
CA GLN A 731 122.69 52.47 -31.87
C GLN A 731 121.86 52.35 -33.16
N LYS A 732 122.39 52.78 -34.32
CA LYS A 732 121.71 52.63 -35.62
C LYS A 732 121.45 51.16 -35.96
N LYS A 733 122.48 50.30 -35.91
CA LYS A 733 122.37 48.85 -36.20
C LYS A 733 121.36 48.17 -35.26
N PHE A 734 121.36 48.51 -33.97
CA PHE A 734 120.44 47.95 -32.98
C PHE A 734 118.98 48.40 -33.19
N ILE A 735 118.77 49.68 -33.52
CA ILE A 735 117.44 50.21 -33.89
C ILE A 735 116.91 49.53 -35.15
N GLU A 736 117.75 49.32 -36.17
CA GLU A 736 117.37 48.62 -37.41
C GLU A 736 117.03 47.14 -37.16
N MET A 737 117.91 46.41 -36.47
CA MET A 737 117.66 45.03 -36.02
C MET A 737 116.35 44.92 -35.22
N ARG A 738 116.05 45.90 -34.36
CA ARG A 738 114.79 45.95 -33.61
C ARG A 738 113.58 46.26 -34.50
N LYS A 739 113.69 47.15 -35.49
CA LYS A 739 112.64 47.40 -36.49
C LYS A 739 112.31 46.11 -37.26
N ARG A 740 113.33 45.42 -37.78
CA ARG A 740 113.19 44.16 -38.54
C ARG A 740 112.60 43.03 -37.68
N ARG A 741 113.04 42.89 -36.42
CA ARG A 741 112.45 41.94 -35.44
C ARG A 741 111.01 42.31 -35.04
N LYS A 742 110.66 43.59 -34.96
CA LYS A 742 109.28 44.06 -34.69
C LYS A 742 108.36 43.73 -35.87
N GLN A 743 108.75 44.07 -37.09
CA GLN A 743 108.01 43.73 -38.31
C GLN A 743 107.75 42.21 -38.41
N LEU A 744 108.76 41.38 -38.17
CA LEU A 744 108.62 39.91 -38.21
C LEU A 744 107.66 39.39 -37.12
N LYS A 745 107.65 39.99 -35.92
CA LYS A 745 106.66 39.66 -34.87
C LYS A 745 105.26 40.13 -35.22
N GLU A 746 105.11 41.32 -35.80
CA GLU A 746 103.82 41.87 -36.22
C GLU A 746 103.20 41.08 -37.38
N GLN A 747 104.02 40.59 -38.32
CA GLN A 747 103.62 39.67 -39.37
C GLN A 747 103.12 38.33 -38.79
N LYS A 748 103.90 37.69 -37.91
CA LYS A 748 103.47 36.43 -37.26
C LYS A 748 102.22 36.61 -36.38
N MET A 749 102.06 37.75 -35.71
CA MET A 749 100.83 38.09 -34.97
C MET A 749 99.62 38.25 -35.91
N ARG A 750 99.79 38.88 -37.08
CA ARG A 750 98.72 38.99 -38.09
C ARG A 750 98.31 37.61 -38.61
N GLU A 751 99.27 36.75 -38.98
CA GLU A 751 98.99 35.37 -39.41
C GLU A 751 98.28 34.54 -38.33
N GLN A 752 98.66 34.69 -37.06
CA GLN A 752 98.01 34.00 -35.93
C GLN A 752 96.59 34.52 -35.69
N ASN A 753 96.38 35.85 -35.73
CA ASN A 753 95.05 36.44 -35.60
C ASN A 753 94.14 36.09 -36.79
N GLU A 754 94.67 36.02 -38.01
CA GLU A 754 93.93 35.57 -39.19
C GLU A 754 93.52 34.10 -39.07
N LYS A 755 94.43 33.22 -38.61
CA LYS A 755 94.12 31.81 -38.31
C LYS A 755 93.08 31.68 -37.19
N LYS A 756 93.12 32.56 -36.18
CA LYS A 756 92.12 32.58 -35.08
C LYS A 756 90.76 33.10 -35.57
N LEU A 757 90.73 34.13 -36.42
CA LEU A 757 89.52 34.67 -37.03
C LEU A 757 88.84 33.65 -37.94
N LYS A 758 89.62 32.93 -38.78
CA LYS A 758 89.11 31.83 -39.61
C LYS A 758 88.50 30.70 -38.77
N ARG A 759 89.08 30.36 -37.61
CA ARG A 759 88.47 29.41 -36.65
C ARG A 759 87.16 29.93 -36.06
N ILE A 760 87.06 31.21 -35.71
CA ILE A 760 85.82 31.80 -35.19
C ILE A 760 84.72 31.83 -36.27
N GLN A 761 85.07 32.21 -37.51
CA GLN A 761 84.15 32.15 -38.66
C GLN A 761 83.70 30.72 -38.98
N GLN A 762 84.59 29.73 -38.80
CA GLN A 762 84.23 28.31 -38.96
C GLN A 762 83.32 27.81 -37.83
N ALA A 763 83.50 28.29 -36.60
CA ALA A 763 82.63 27.96 -35.47
C ALA A 763 81.22 28.56 -35.64
N MET A 764 81.10 29.83 -36.04
CA MET A 764 79.78 30.45 -36.27
C MET A 764 78.98 29.71 -37.36
N ARG A 765 79.64 29.33 -38.47
CA ARG A 765 79.03 28.50 -39.53
C ARG A 765 78.57 27.10 -39.10
N LEU A 766 79.01 26.61 -37.94
CA LEU A 766 78.54 25.34 -37.37
C LEU A 766 77.34 25.55 -36.44
N ASN A 767 77.18 26.74 -35.86
CA ASN A 767 76.00 27.13 -35.08
C ASN A 767 74.83 27.62 -35.95
N ASP A 768 75.07 28.04 -37.19
CA ASP A 768 74.03 28.38 -38.17
C ASP A 768 73.39 27.13 -38.84
N ALA A 769 73.62 25.93 -38.29
CA ALA A 769 73.25 24.63 -38.88
C ALA A 769 72.52 23.68 -37.90
N GLU A 770 72.14 24.17 -36.71
CA GLU A 770 71.18 23.56 -35.77
C GLU A 770 69.92 24.44 -35.66
#